data_AF-A0A7K2ZY98-F1
#
_entry.id   AF-A0A7K2ZY98-F1
#
_cell.length_a   1.000
_cell.length_b   1.000
_cell.length_c   1.000
_cell.angle_alpha   90.00
_cell.angle_beta   90.00
_cell.angle_gamma   90.00
#
_symmetry.space_group_name_H-M   'P 1'
#
loop_
_entity.id
_entity.type
_entity.pdbx_description
1 polymer ?
#
loop_
_entity_poly.entity_id
_entity_poly.type
_entity_poly.pdbx_seq_one_letter_code
_entity_poly.pdbx_strand_id
1 'polypeptide(L)'
;MAVTALVLLLSGAMVAWALDGALGLSFSAKTVPAERVRTAPAGAAGSVHAAPAVRTVTGVSGTRLRLAAQAVGEALEARGRAAEVTVRAGGTGSAAKGELAVRIGALKGHGSAERYRLTRPAGRGYVLDAASAAGAAAGLYRFADRIRGGEDVLADRGRTVAPKLGLRLVDTGAVGLDADRDRFAGGTDYSLNSDVVGTALLPRAPWVDTGKVAGIAGQFRTLVRRSLADGYNGVVVPGFLEYVTFSGVGDGHDVYPPGDAHVARARAMVKAFAPVWGYAHEAGLRVYFQTDMLALSPPLRRYLEREFGGLRTEDPKLWSVYAAGLRELFHAMPFASGVMIRTGEGGSVYRLPGWDYTSAIEVTTVKSVRAMLRALLDAGGGRDVVFRTWSVGVGAVGDLHTNPASYKAVLGGFDDPHLIVSTKYTQGDFYSHLPLNPTLLSGSQRRIVEFQSRREFEGQGALPDDLGELEQTALKTFLAANPRIEGVWNWTQTGGPLYAGPRSLYLRTGFWQLWDVNVHLTARLAQDPDTDVAAARAAWIRRTFSTDPATVSAIARVLALSREAITKGLYIGPYADTSAKALGLEPPPMMWIFEWDIATGDSAALSSIYAAARTHLPEALAEGRQALQVARRQQQLLDSTAPDTWRDPDLRKRFSAALAYQTDLYTVLGEYRATVLWHQNWLDTGSARAATHWRAAERRYRAAAAAHEHRYGHQLDLPAYNFTAADLGLRRADRDPAMAWWARALLLALLALTVTALTARGLPGAAGVRALLTGAARPWRVHALPDPPGRADRAVVWLLPAVALVASRAVHTWFLAPLHLALTLGAWLLFAGVLRCATGRSGHRLAAAVGGAALLRTLPLLAVLAVRGPGDYWSGFWTSTYGRFAYVTVAWALLLWVFAAAWWALRHGHGHRRRRATGWVAAAVGVPLAVGGAVAWTVGAETSLSTWNDQLALLPWGLHRILGIVEYLGIPAAVPRTVTCAAVPVVAAGVGLVAIRRRHGRAA
;
A
#
# COMPACT_ATOMS: atom_id res chain seq x y z
N MET A 1 2.71 -49.70 16.56
CA MET A 1 1.54 -48.84 16.28
C MET A 1 1.56 -47.58 17.13
N ALA A 2 1.51 -47.68 18.46
CA ALA A 2 1.57 -46.50 19.35
C ALA A 2 2.79 -45.61 19.09
N VAL A 3 3.99 -46.21 18.97
CA VAL A 3 5.22 -45.48 18.61
C VAL A 3 5.11 -44.79 17.25
N THR A 4 4.60 -45.47 16.22
CA THR A 4 4.43 -44.87 14.88
C THR A 4 3.43 -43.71 14.91
N ALA A 5 2.26 -43.90 15.53
CA ALA A 5 1.25 -42.86 15.65
C ALA A 5 1.78 -41.64 16.42
N LEU A 6 2.51 -41.88 17.51
CA LEU A 6 3.18 -40.82 18.28
C LEU A 6 4.18 -40.04 17.43
N VAL A 7 5.08 -40.71 16.69
CA VAL A 7 6.05 -40.05 15.81
C VAL A 7 5.36 -39.21 14.73
N LEU A 8 4.29 -39.73 14.12
CA LEU A 8 3.54 -39.00 13.10
C LEU A 8 2.84 -37.78 13.68
N LEU A 9 2.21 -37.90 14.86
CA LEU A 9 1.58 -36.77 15.55
C LEU A 9 2.61 -35.73 16.00
N LEU A 10 3.76 -36.14 16.53
CA LEU A 10 4.85 -35.23 16.89
C LEU A 10 5.37 -34.47 15.66
N SER A 11 5.52 -35.14 14.52
CA SER A 11 5.88 -34.46 13.26
C SER A 11 4.82 -33.47 12.80
N GLY A 12 3.53 -33.81 12.99
CA GLY A 12 2.42 -32.90 12.69
C GLY A 12 2.39 -31.69 13.62
N ALA A 13 2.64 -31.89 14.91
CA ALA A 13 2.74 -30.83 15.90
C ALA A 13 3.90 -29.88 15.60
N MET A 14 5.04 -30.41 15.13
CA MET A 14 6.17 -29.59 14.69
C MET A 14 5.83 -28.74 13.45
N VAL A 15 5.10 -29.29 12.48
CA VAL A 15 4.62 -28.53 11.31
C VAL A 15 3.60 -27.48 11.72
N ALA A 16 2.67 -27.81 12.60
CA ALA A 16 1.68 -26.87 13.13
C ALA A 16 2.35 -25.72 13.89
N TRP A 17 3.35 -26.02 14.74
CA TRP A 17 4.14 -25.02 15.44
C TRP A 17 4.92 -24.10 14.48
N ALA A 18 5.57 -24.67 13.46
CA ALA A 18 6.28 -23.89 12.45
C ALA A 18 5.33 -22.99 11.63
N LEU A 19 4.14 -23.49 11.30
CA LEU A 19 3.10 -22.72 10.63
C LEU A 19 2.59 -21.56 11.48
N ASP A 20 2.33 -21.79 12.78
CA ASP A 20 1.90 -20.74 13.70
C ASP A 20 2.97 -19.65 13.85
N GLY A 21 4.24 -20.06 13.95
CA GLY A 21 5.37 -19.14 13.96
C GLY A 21 5.48 -18.31 12.68
N ALA A 22 5.24 -18.92 11.51
CA ALA A 22 5.26 -18.23 10.22
C ALA A 22 4.05 -17.29 10.02
N LEU A 23 2.87 -17.67 10.50
CA LEU A 23 1.67 -16.82 10.44
C LEU A 23 1.77 -15.62 11.38
N GLY A 24 2.34 -15.80 12.58
CA GLY A 24 2.66 -14.70 13.50
C GLY A 24 1.47 -13.80 13.86
N LEU A 25 0.25 -14.37 13.91
CA LEU A 25 -0.99 -13.60 14.10
C LEU A 25 -1.09 -13.03 15.52
N SER A 26 -1.24 -11.72 15.65
CA SER A 26 -1.45 -11.05 16.94
C SER A 26 -2.31 -9.80 16.80
N PHE A 27 -3.10 -9.51 17.82
CA PHE A 27 -3.95 -8.33 17.91
C PHE A 27 -3.68 -7.62 19.23
N SER A 28 -3.40 -6.32 19.18
CA SER A 28 -3.20 -5.48 20.38
C SER A 28 -3.79 -4.11 20.15
N ALA A 29 -4.46 -3.54 21.16
CA ALA A 29 -4.96 -2.18 21.08
C ALA A 29 -3.80 -1.19 20.82
N LYS A 30 -4.05 -0.14 20.03
CA LYS A 30 -3.09 0.94 19.78
C LYS A 30 -3.69 2.30 20.10
N THR A 31 -2.84 3.27 20.40
CA THR A 31 -3.26 4.65 20.70
C THR A 31 -3.40 5.45 19.41
N VAL A 32 -4.63 5.86 19.12
CA VAL A 32 -4.97 6.63 17.92
C VAL A 32 -5.24 8.10 18.28
N PRO A 33 -4.67 9.08 17.56
CA PRO A 33 -5.01 10.49 17.76
C PRO A 33 -6.48 10.76 17.47
N ALA A 34 -7.13 11.61 18.28
CA ALA A 34 -8.49 12.02 18.00
C ALA A 34 -8.56 12.96 16.79
N GLU A 35 -9.33 12.59 15.77
CA GLU A 35 -9.49 13.36 14.55
C GLU A 35 -10.77 14.21 14.61
N ARG A 36 -10.68 15.36 15.29
CA ARG A 36 -11.82 16.27 15.47
C ARG A 36 -11.53 17.63 14.84
N VAL A 37 -12.28 17.96 13.80
CA VAL A 37 -12.20 19.26 13.12
C VAL A 37 -13.16 20.24 13.77
N ARG A 38 -12.72 21.49 13.97
CA ARG A 38 -13.50 22.55 14.61
C ARG A 38 -13.96 23.58 13.59
N THR A 39 -15.13 24.16 13.80
CA THR A 39 -15.60 25.31 13.01
C THR A 39 -15.29 26.61 13.73
N ALA A 40 -14.98 27.66 12.98
CA ALA A 40 -14.83 29.00 13.56
C ALA A 40 -16.17 29.46 14.17
N PRO A 41 -16.15 30.30 15.23
CA PRO A 41 -17.37 30.89 15.76
C PRO A 41 -18.16 31.63 14.67
N ALA A 42 -19.49 31.64 14.74
CA ALA A 42 -20.36 32.22 13.72
C ALA A 42 -20.03 33.70 13.37
N GLY A 43 -19.57 34.49 14.36
CA GLY A 43 -19.14 35.87 14.15
C GLY A 43 -17.84 36.05 13.36
N ALA A 44 -16.93 35.06 13.40
CA ALA A 44 -15.65 35.10 12.68
C ALA A 44 -15.80 34.82 11.17
N ALA A 45 -16.91 34.19 10.76
CA ALA A 45 -17.27 34.02 9.35
C ALA A 45 -17.71 35.35 8.71
N GLY A 46 -18.32 36.25 9.49
CA GLY A 46 -18.88 37.53 9.01
C GLY A 46 -17.95 38.73 9.02
N SER A 47 -16.86 38.74 9.79
CA SER A 47 -15.93 39.88 9.85
C SER A 47 -14.96 39.87 8.66
N VAL A 48 -15.38 40.42 7.52
CA VAL A 48 -14.53 40.59 6.34
C VAL A 48 -13.91 41.98 6.36
N HIS A 49 -12.59 42.05 6.54
CA HIS A 49 -11.87 43.32 6.50
C HIS A 49 -11.82 43.89 5.08
N ALA A 50 -11.97 45.21 4.98
CA ALA A 50 -11.89 45.93 3.71
C ALA A 50 -10.48 45.83 3.11
N ALA A 51 -10.39 45.61 1.79
CA ALA A 51 -9.10 45.55 1.11
C ALA A 51 -8.36 46.91 1.23
N PRO A 52 -7.05 46.92 1.54
CA PRO A 52 -6.29 48.15 1.71
C PRO A 52 -6.20 48.92 0.38
N ALA A 53 -6.13 50.24 0.46
CA ALA A 53 -6.02 51.10 -0.72
C ALA A 53 -4.57 51.25 -1.20
N VAL A 54 -3.88 50.14 -1.50
CA VAL A 54 -2.50 50.15 -2.03
C VAL A 54 -2.56 50.22 -3.56
N ARG A 55 -1.77 51.13 -4.15
CA ARG A 55 -1.64 51.32 -5.61
C ARG A 55 -0.20 51.14 -6.09
N THR A 56 0.77 51.24 -5.18
CA THR A 56 2.18 51.15 -5.52
C THR A 56 2.93 50.35 -4.46
N VAL A 57 3.79 49.43 -4.88
CA VAL A 57 4.74 48.72 -4.03
C VAL A 57 6.16 49.14 -4.42
N THR A 58 6.93 49.68 -3.47
CA THR A 58 8.28 50.22 -3.71
C THR A 58 9.35 49.45 -2.95
N GLY A 59 10.62 49.59 -3.36
CA GLY A 59 11.75 48.86 -2.74
C GLY A 59 11.83 47.39 -3.16
N VAL A 60 11.31 47.05 -4.34
CA VAL A 60 11.18 45.68 -4.85
C VAL A 60 12.09 45.48 -6.05
N SER A 61 13.13 44.65 -5.90
CA SER A 61 14.06 44.28 -6.99
C SER A 61 14.28 42.76 -7.08
N GLY A 62 14.55 42.27 -8.30
CA GLY A 62 14.74 40.84 -8.56
C GLY A 62 13.45 40.03 -8.72
N THR A 63 13.56 38.80 -9.24
CA THR A 63 12.41 37.95 -9.59
C THR A 63 11.56 37.59 -8.37
N ARG A 64 12.17 37.13 -7.28
CA ARG A 64 11.48 36.79 -6.01
C ARG A 64 10.55 37.89 -5.52
N LEU A 65 11.07 39.12 -5.37
CA LEU A 65 10.27 40.21 -4.80
C LEU A 65 9.22 40.73 -5.79
N ARG A 66 9.51 40.72 -7.10
CA ARG A 66 8.51 41.06 -8.12
C ARG A 66 7.31 40.13 -8.08
N LEU A 67 7.53 38.81 -7.97
CA LEU A 67 6.45 37.83 -7.84
C LEU A 67 5.63 38.04 -6.56
N ALA A 68 6.29 38.35 -5.44
CA ALA A 68 5.60 38.63 -4.18
C ALA A 68 4.77 39.93 -4.25
N ALA A 69 5.29 40.99 -4.89
CA ALA A 69 4.56 42.23 -5.12
C ALA A 69 3.38 42.05 -6.09
N GLN A 70 3.56 41.24 -7.15
CA GLN A 70 2.48 40.87 -8.06
C GLN A 70 1.35 40.15 -7.32
N ALA A 71 1.67 39.23 -6.40
CA ALA A 71 0.68 38.54 -5.59
C ALA A 71 -0.17 39.52 -4.75
N VAL A 72 0.39 40.65 -4.31
CA VAL A 72 -0.38 41.71 -3.62
C VAL A 72 -1.36 42.37 -4.58
N GLY A 73 -0.95 42.68 -5.82
CA GLY A 73 -1.84 43.22 -6.86
C GLY A 73 -3.01 42.28 -7.17
N GLU A 74 -2.72 41.00 -7.40
CA GLU A 74 -3.74 39.97 -7.67
C GLU A 74 -4.70 39.79 -6.49
N ALA A 75 -4.22 39.91 -5.25
CA ALA A 75 -5.06 39.85 -4.07
C ALA A 75 -6.01 41.06 -3.98
N LEU A 76 -5.54 42.25 -4.35
CA LEU A 76 -6.34 43.48 -4.37
C LEU A 76 -7.41 43.44 -5.45
N GLU A 77 -7.05 42.99 -6.66
CA GLU A 77 -7.97 42.79 -7.79
C GLU A 77 -9.09 41.80 -7.42
N ALA A 78 -8.74 40.65 -6.83
CA ALA A 78 -9.70 39.65 -6.36
C ALA A 78 -10.68 40.16 -5.27
N ARG A 79 -10.42 41.34 -4.71
CA ARG A 79 -11.24 42.04 -3.73
C ARG A 79 -11.82 43.37 -4.26
N GLY A 80 -11.87 43.55 -5.59
CA GLY A 80 -12.54 44.67 -6.25
C GLY A 80 -11.79 46.02 -6.20
N ARG A 81 -10.47 46.00 -6.00
CA ARG A 81 -9.61 47.20 -6.16
C ARG A 81 -9.10 47.29 -7.60
N ALA A 82 -8.57 48.46 -7.97
CA ALA A 82 -8.00 48.69 -9.30
C ALA A 82 -6.92 47.64 -9.62
N ALA A 83 -6.98 47.09 -10.84
CA ALA A 83 -6.23 45.91 -11.25
C ALA A 83 -4.70 46.11 -11.29
N GLU A 84 -4.23 47.35 -11.46
CA GLU A 84 -2.81 47.60 -11.71
C GLU A 84 -2.10 48.22 -10.48
N VAL A 85 -1.33 47.40 -9.79
CA VAL A 85 -0.39 47.85 -8.75
C VAL A 85 0.97 48.10 -9.38
N THR A 86 1.43 49.34 -9.37
CA THR A 86 2.76 49.70 -9.89
C THR A 86 3.85 49.17 -8.96
N VAL A 87 4.79 48.40 -9.49
CA VAL A 87 5.96 47.90 -8.74
C VAL A 87 7.20 48.72 -9.10
N ARG A 88 7.90 49.27 -8.11
CA ARG A 88 9.10 50.10 -8.31
C ARG A 88 10.29 49.58 -7.50
N ALA A 89 11.48 49.60 -8.10
CA ALA A 89 12.71 49.19 -7.42
C ALA A 89 13.20 50.20 -6.38
N GLY A 90 13.03 51.51 -6.65
CA GLY A 90 13.42 52.58 -5.73
C GLY A 90 12.32 52.92 -4.72
N GLY A 91 12.72 53.37 -3.52
CA GLY A 91 11.81 53.85 -2.47
C GLY A 91 12.47 54.94 -1.62
N THR A 92 11.70 55.88 -1.10
CA THR A 92 12.18 57.06 -0.35
C THR A 92 12.38 56.78 1.15
N GLY A 93 12.25 55.52 1.59
CA GLY A 93 12.31 55.12 3.00
C GLY A 93 11.07 55.50 3.83
N SER A 94 10.10 56.21 3.24
CA SER A 94 8.81 56.54 3.85
C SER A 94 7.66 56.20 2.88
N ALA A 95 6.56 55.64 3.37
CA ALA A 95 5.42 55.28 2.52
C ALA A 95 4.40 56.42 2.41
N ALA A 96 4.19 56.95 1.21
CA ALA A 96 3.10 57.89 0.93
C ALA A 96 1.73 57.19 1.06
N LYS A 97 0.65 57.96 1.15
CA LYS A 97 -0.71 57.38 1.18
C LYS A 97 -0.95 56.59 -0.11
N GLY A 98 -1.32 55.32 0.04
CA GLY A 98 -1.52 54.40 -1.09
C GLY A 98 -0.28 53.62 -1.52
N GLU A 99 0.83 53.79 -0.81
CA GLU A 99 2.08 53.07 -1.03
C GLU A 99 2.27 51.94 0.00
N LEU A 100 2.89 50.84 -0.41
CA LEU A 100 3.50 49.82 0.45
C LEU A 100 5.02 49.84 0.21
N ALA A 101 5.77 50.46 1.12
CA ALA A 101 7.22 50.58 1.01
C ALA A 101 7.93 49.39 1.68
N VAL A 102 8.76 48.68 0.92
CA VAL A 102 9.55 47.53 1.40
C VAL A 102 10.96 47.99 1.74
N ARG A 103 11.43 47.69 2.96
CA ARG A 103 12.77 48.03 3.45
C ARG A 103 13.53 46.79 3.86
N ILE A 104 14.51 46.39 3.05
CA ILE A 104 15.34 45.20 3.29
C ILE A 104 16.54 45.58 4.16
N GLY A 105 16.87 44.73 5.14
CA GLY A 105 17.95 44.98 6.11
C GLY A 105 17.56 45.92 7.25
N ALA A 106 16.30 46.35 7.31
CA ALA A 106 15.79 47.23 8.36
C ALA A 106 15.71 46.54 9.72
N LEU A 107 15.52 45.20 9.74
CA LEU A 107 15.52 44.41 10.96
C LEU A 107 16.92 43.84 11.24
N LYS A 108 17.63 44.46 12.19
CA LYS A 108 18.98 44.02 12.62
C LYS A 108 18.92 42.85 13.62
N GLY A 109 20.03 42.13 13.79
CA GLY A 109 20.20 41.04 14.76
C GLY A 109 20.04 39.63 14.17
N HIS A 110 20.31 38.60 14.99
CA HIS A 110 20.28 37.18 14.60
C HIS A 110 18.85 36.61 14.52
N GLY A 111 18.67 35.51 13.78
CA GLY A 111 17.38 34.81 13.63
C GLY A 111 17.07 34.47 12.17
N SER A 112 15.83 34.02 11.89
CA SER A 112 15.41 33.66 10.53
C SER A 112 15.61 34.82 9.55
N ALA A 113 16.09 34.50 8.34
CA ALA A 113 16.19 35.43 7.23
C ALA A 113 14.79 35.85 6.71
N GLU A 114 13.75 35.07 6.99
CA GLU A 114 12.36 35.31 6.60
C GLU A 114 11.63 36.27 7.56
N ARG A 115 12.35 36.91 8.50
CA ARG A 115 11.76 37.86 9.44
C ARG A 115 11.28 39.13 8.76
N TYR A 116 10.09 39.58 9.13
CA TYR A 116 9.53 40.86 8.71
C TYR A 116 8.67 41.52 9.79
N ARG A 117 8.38 42.81 9.63
CA ARG A 117 7.52 43.61 10.49
C ARG A 117 6.70 44.56 9.63
N LEU A 118 5.38 44.52 9.78
CA LEU A 118 4.48 45.41 9.06
C LEU A 118 3.99 46.53 9.99
N THR A 119 4.04 47.77 9.49
CA THR A 119 3.53 48.95 10.19
C THR A 119 2.75 49.86 9.26
N ARG A 120 1.93 50.73 9.85
CA ARG A 120 1.23 51.82 9.14
C ARG A 120 1.22 53.05 10.04
N PRO A 121 2.08 54.05 9.77
CA PRO A 121 2.04 55.33 10.49
C PRO A 121 0.73 56.08 10.18
N ALA A 122 0.28 56.93 11.11
CA ALA A 122 -0.94 57.71 10.93
C ALA A 122 -0.84 58.61 9.69
N GLY A 123 -1.90 58.62 8.85
CA GLY A 123 -1.94 59.42 7.62
C GLY A 123 -1.03 58.94 6.47
N ARG A 124 -0.25 57.86 6.65
CA ARG A 124 0.73 57.36 5.69
C ARG A 124 0.38 55.98 5.12
N GLY A 125 1.21 55.51 4.19
CA GLY A 125 1.14 54.17 3.60
C GLY A 125 1.65 53.08 4.55
N TYR A 126 1.72 51.86 4.02
CA TYR A 126 2.22 50.69 4.75
C TYR A 126 3.74 50.60 4.61
N VAL A 127 4.43 50.17 5.66
CA VAL A 127 5.87 49.93 5.65
C VAL A 127 6.15 48.49 6.08
N LEU A 128 6.83 47.74 5.21
CA LEU A 128 7.29 46.38 5.46
C LEU A 128 8.80 46.36 5.69
N ASP A 129 9.20 46.23 6.95
CA ASP A 129 10.60 46.07 7.33
C ASP A 129 10.98 44.61 7.32
N ALA A 130 12.05 44.25 6.63
CA ALA A 130 12.49 42.87 6.51
C ALA A 130 13.96 42.71 6.89
N ALA A 131 14.31 41.54 7.40
CA ALA A 131 15.70 41.18 7.67
C ALA A 131 16.47 40.90 6.37
N SER A 132 15.81 40.35 5.35
CA SER A 132 16.41 40.02 4.05
C SER A 132 15.37 40.07 2.93
N ALA A 133 15.79 39.83 1.68
CA ALA A 133 14.87 39.65 0.56
C ALA A 133 13.89 38.47 0.76
N ALA A 134 14.29 37.42 1.49
CA ALA A 134 13.38 36.33 1.87
C ALA A 134 12.28 36.82 2.83
N GLY A 135 12.66 37.63 3.83
CA GLY A 135 11.69 38.23 4.76
C GLY A 135 10.75 39.22 4.09
N ALA A 136 11.24 40.01 3.15
CA ALA A 136 10.41 40.92 2.36
C ALA A 136 9.39 40.13 1.51
N ALA A 137 9.83 39.04 0.85
CA ALA A 137 8.92 38.17 0.11
C ALA A 137 7.87 37.53 1.02
N ALA A 138 8.28 36.95 2.15
CA ALA A 138 7.37 36.34 3.13
C ALA A 138 6.31 37.35 3.64
N GLY A 139 6.73 38.58 3.95
CA GLY A 139 5.84 39.63 4.39
C GLY A 139 4.85 40.08 3.30
N LEU A 140 5.30 40.20 2.05
CA LEU A 140 4.44 40.53 0.91
C LEU A 140 3.42 39.41 0.62
N TYR A 141 3.85 38.15 0.64
CA TYR A 141 2.93 37.01 0.46
C TYR A 141 1.92 36.92 1.60
N ARG A 142 2.33 37.10 2.86
CA ARG A 142 1.37 37.13 3.99
C ARG A 142 0.41 38.32 3.89
N PHE A 143 0.89 39.48 3.42
CA PHE A 143 0.02 40.63 3.17
C PHE A 143 -1.03 40.31 2.09
N ALA A 144 -0.61 39.70 0.97
CA ALA A 144 -1.51 39.26 -0.09
C ALA A 144 -2.52 38.20 0.39
N ASP A 145 -2.06 37.20 1.14
CA ASP A 145 -2.91 36.14 1.69
C ASP A 145 -4.00 36.70 2.61
N ARG A 146 -3.66 37.62 3.52
CA ARG A 146 -4.64 38.31 4.39
C ARG A 146 -5.67 39.09 3.58
N ILE A 147 -5.25 39.77 2.51
CA ILE A 147 -6.19 40.47 1.61
C ILE A 147 -7.15 39.47 0.96
N ARG A 148 -6.66 38.35 0.41
CA ARG A 148 -7.53 37.34 -0.22
C ARG A 148 -8.50 36.73 0.78
N GLY A 149 -8.00 36.39 1.97
CA GLY A 149 -8.76 35.77 3.05
C GLY A 149 -9.71 36.72 3.80
N GLY A 150 -9.63 38.04 3.56
CA GLY A 150 -10.43 39.03 4.27
C GLY A 150 -10.05 39.23 5.73
N GLU A 151 -8.80 38.91 6.07
CA GLU A 151 -8.22 39.13 7.40
C GLU A 151 -7.71 40.58 7.56
N ASP A 152 -7.51 41.01 8.81
CA ASP A 152 -6.81 42.27 9.09
C ASP A 152 -5.34 42.17 8.66
N VAL A 153 -4.97 42.93 7.62
CA VAL A 153 -3.57 43.02 7.15
C VAL A 153 -2.61 43.49 8.25
N LEU A 154 -3.10 44.24 9.24
CA LEU A 154 -2.33 44.75 10.38
C LEU A 154 -2.48 43.92 11.67
N ALA A 155 -2.97 42.67 11.59
CA ALA A 155 -3.14 41.83 12.79
C ALA A 155 -1.85 41.69 13.65
N ASP A 156 -0.66 41.79 13.03
CA ASP A 156 0.64 41.76 13.74
C ASP A 156 1.31 43.14 13.85
N ARG A 157 0.55 44.24 13.82
CA ARG A 157 1.10 45.60 13.72
C ARG A 157 2.23 45.83 14.72
N GLY A 158 3.41 46.18 14.20
CA GLY A 158 4.59 46.48 15.01
C GLY A 158 5.33 45.27 15.58
N ARG A 159 4.76 44.06 15.50
CA ARG A 159 5.42 42.81 15.90
C ARG A 159 6.31 42.31 14.78
N THR A 160 7.45 41.74 15.15
CA THR A 160 8.32 41.03 14.20
C THR A 160 7.81 39.61 14.06
N VAL A 161 7.46 39.21 12.84
CA VAL A 161 7.00 37.88 12.49
C VAL A 161 8.18 37.08 11.93
N ALA A 162 8.27 35.81 12.32
CA ALA A 162 9.25 34.85 11.83
C ALA A 162 8.55 33.49 11.69
N PRO A 163 8.80 32.72 10.61
CA PRO A 163 8.26 31.36 10.54
C PRO A 163 8.94 30.47 11.59
N LYS A 164 8.15 29.59 12.22
CA LYS A 164 8.63 28.62 13.21
C LYS A 164 9.51 27.56 12.56
N LEU A 165 9.10 27.04 11.41
CA LEU A 165 9.85 26.02 10.67
C LEU A 165 10.57 26.65 9.48
N GLY A 166 11.87 26.40 9.39
CA GLY A 166 12.76 26.98 8.38
C GLY A 166 12.66 26.32 7.02
N LEU A 167 12.27 25.04 6.91
CA LEU A 167 12.17 24.29 5.65
C LEU A 167 10.74 23.85 5.38
N ARG A 168 10.13 24.36 4.30
CA ARG A 168 8.71 24.10 3.98
C ARG A 168 8.63 23.66 2.52
N LEU A 169 8.60 22.36 2.30
CA LEU A 169 8.69 21.71 0.99
C LEU A 169 7.31 21.30 0.47
N VAL A 170 7.16 21.34 -0.86
CA VAL A 170 6.12 20.64 -1.61
C VAL A 170 6.74 19.65 -2.61
N ASP A 171 5.97 18.66 -3.04
CA ASP A 171 6.22 17.92 -4.27
C ASP A 171 5.94 18.78 -5.53
N THR A 172 6.03 18.18 -6.72
CA THR A 172 5.73 18.85 -8.00
C THR A 172 4.23 18.94 -8.31
N GLY A 173 3.33 18.63 -7.37
CA GLY A 173 1.90 18.53 -7.66
C GLY A 173 1.62 17.66 -8.89
N ALA A 174 0.68 18.08 -9.74
CA ALA A 174 0.34 17.36 -10.98
C ALA A 174 1.05 17.89 -12.24
N VAL A 175 2.18 18.59 -12.06
CA VAL A 175 3.01 19.07 -13.17
C VAL A 175 3.42 17.86 -14.02
N GLY A 176 3.28 17.97 -15.34
CA GLY A 176 3.73 17.00 -16.33
C GLY A 176 3.06 15.62 -16.34
N LEU A 177 2.24 15.31 -15.33
CA LEU A 177 1.41 14.11 -15.30
C LEU A 177 0.45 14.09 -16.50
N ASP A 178 0.25 12.92 -17.08
CA ASP A 178 -0.71 12.77 -18.16
C ASP A 178 -2.15 12.89 -17.62
N ALA A 179 -3.01 13.53 -18.40
CA ALA A 179 -4.44 13.64 -18.14
C ALA A 179 -5.26 12.94 -19.23
N ASP A 180 -4.67 12.01 -19.98
CA ASP A 180 -5.33 11.22 -21.02
C ASP A 180 -6.58 10.52 -20.48
N ARG A 181 -7.73 10.82 -21.08
CA ARG A 181 -9.03 10.29 -20.65
C ARG A 181 -9.11 8.78 -20.85
N ASP A 182 -8.54 8.26 -21.92
CA ASP A 182 -8.67 6.85 -22.29
C ASP A 182 -7.85 5.96 -21.35
N ARG A 183 -6.68 6.45 -20.91
CA ARG A 183 -5.87 5.77 -19.90
C ARG A 183 -6.57 5.70 -18.53
N PHE A 184 -7.21 6.80 -18.09
CA PHE A 184 -8.01 6.80 -16.86
C PHE A 184 -9.28 5.93 -16.98
N ALA A 185 -9.90 5.87 -18.16
CA ALA A 185 -11.12 5.07 -18.38
C ALA A 185 -10.90 3.56 -18.15
N GLY A 186 -9.65 3.08 -18.26
CA GLY A 186 -9.31 1.68 -17.98
C GLY A 186 -9.39 1.29 -16.50
N GLY A 187 -9.21 2.23 -15.56
CA GLY A 187 -9.43 2.07 -14.11
C GLY A 187 -8.66 0.93 -13.43
N THR A 188 -7.68 0.32 -14.09
CA THR A 188 -7.03 -0.93 -13.66
C THR A 188 -5.50 -0.85 -13.67
N ASP A 189 -4.95 0.31 -14.03
CA ASP A 189 -3.52 0.60 -13.98
C ASP A 189 -3.14 1.08 -12.58
N TYR A 190 -2.83 0.11 -11.72
CA TYR A 190 -2.34 0.31 -10.35
C TYR A 190 -0.83 0.59 -10.27
N SER A 191 -0.18 1.00 -11.37
CA SER A 191 1.23 1.38 -11.34
C SER A 191 1.45 2.63 -10.49
N LEU A 192 2.59 2.66 -9.80
CA LEU A 192 2.98 3.75 -8.89
C LEU A 192 3.88 4.78 -9.56
N ASN A 193 4.04 4.68 -10.89
CA ASN A 193 4.85 5.63 -11.64
C ASN A 193 4.14 6.99 -11.70
N SER A 194 4.77 7.99 -11.09
CA SER A 194 4.32 9.38 -11.05
C SER A 194 5.37 10.33 -11.66
N ASP A 195 6.14 9.84 -12.64
CA ASP A 195 7.19 10.62 -13.27
C ASP A 195 6.59 11.81 -14.05
N VAL A 196 7.04 13.03 -13.70
CA VAL A 196 6.51 14.28 -14.25
C VAL A 196 7.20 14.73 -15.53
N VAL A 197 8.32 14.10 -15.91
CA VAL A 197 9.02 14.41 -17.16
C VAL A 197 8.71 13.39 -18.25
N GLY A 198 8.17 12.22 -17.87
CA GLY A 198 7.80 11.08 -18.70
C GLY A 198 7.13 11.42 -20.01
N THR A 199 6.14 12.33 -19.98
CA THR A 199 5.35 12.73 -21.15
C THR A 199 6.14 13.53 -22.20
N ALA A 200 7.33 14.01 -21.86
CA ALA A 200 8.23 14.72 -22.77
C ALA A 200 9.39 13.85 -23.28
N LEU A 201 9.51 12.59 -22.83
CA LEU A 201 10.63 11.72 -23.17
C LEU A 201 10.40 11.06 -24.53
N LEU A 202 11.44 11.05 -25.36
CA LEU A 202 11.42 10.40 -26.68
C LEU A 202 12.34 9.17 -26.66
N PRO A 203 11.95 8.06 -27.32
CA PRO A 203 12.74 6.83 -27.33
C PRO A 203 14.05 6.95 -28.13
N ARG A 204 14.19 8.01 -28.95
CA ARG A 204 15.35 8.31 -29.79
C ARG A 204 15.62 9.81 -29.83
N ALA A 205 16.78 10.21 -30.38
CA ALA A 205 17.11 11.60 -30.64
C ALA A 205 15.93 12.35 -31.32
N PRO A 206 15.56 13.56 -30.86
CA PRO A 206 16.31 14.45 -29.95
C PRO A 206 16.17 14.13 -28.44
N TRP A 207 15.61 12.98 -28.06
CA TRP A 207 15.45 12.44 -26.70
C TRP A 207 14.43 13.16 -25.82
N VAL A 208 14.18 14.44 -26.07
CA VAL A 208 13.19 15.25 -25.36
C VAL A 208 12.34 16.02 -26.36
N ASP A 209 11.03 15.99 -26.18
CA ASP A 209 10.07 16.83 -26.91
C ASP A 209 10.01 18.23 -26.28
N THR A 210 10.60 19.22 -26.95
CA THR A 210 10.67 20.60 -26.46
C THR A 210 9.30 21.27 -26.34
N GLY A 211 8.31 20.86 -27.14
CA GLY A 211 6.94 21.36 -27.04
C GLY A 211 6.26 20.89 -25.76
N LYS A 212 6.43 19.59 -25.42
CA LYS A 212 5.96 19.04 -24.14
C LYS A 212 6.67 19.69 -22.95
N VAL A 213 7.98 19.90 -23.03
CA VAL A 213 8.75 20.64 -22.00
C VAL A 213 8.19 22.03 -21.77
N ALA A 214 7.85 22.78 -22.82
CA ALA A 214 7.26 24.12 -22.67
C ALA A 214 5.92 24.08 -21.91
N GLY A 215 5.09 23.06 -22.17
CA GLY A 215 3.86 22.80 -21.43
C GLY A 215 4.11 22.48 -19.95
N ILE A 216 5.07 21.58 -19.67
CA ILE A 216 5.50 21.24 -18.31
C ILE A 216 6.02 22.48 -17.58
N ALA A 217 6.83 23.30 -18.24
CA ALA A 217 7.38 24.53 -17.69
C ALA A 217 6.28 25.54 -17.34
N GLY A 218 5.24 25.65 -18.17
CA GLY A 218 4.06 26.47 -17.87
C GLY A 218 3.35 26.01 -16.60
N GLN A 219 3.09 24.70 -16.49
CA GLN A 219 2.47 24.09 -15.31
C GLN A 219 3.33 24.28 -14.06
N PHE A 220 4.65 24.10 -14.17
CA PHE A 220 5.58 24.26 -13.06
C PHE A 220 5.65 25.71 -12.56
N ARG A 221 5.60 26.70 -13.46
CA ARG A 221 5.51 28.11 -13.06
C ARG A 221 4.25 28.40 -12.26
N THR A 222 3.11 27.82 -12.64
CA THR A 222 1.84 27.94 -11.89
C THR A 222 1.98 27.35 -10.49
N LEU A 223 2.55 26.14 -10.37
CA LEU A 223 2.82 25.52 -9.07
C LEU A 223 3.73 26.41 -8.21
N VAL A 224 4.90 26.81 -8.72
CA VAL A 224 5.87 27.64 -7.97
C VAL A 224 5.22 28.90 -7.43
N ARG A 225 4.44 29.61 -8.25
CA ARG A 225 3.71 30.81 -7.83
C ARG A 225 2.69 30.51 -6.74
N ARG A 226 1.96 29.39 -6.86
CA ARG A 226 0.99 28.96 -5.85
C ARG A 226 1.67 28.60 -4.53
N SER A 227 2.72 27.79 -4.57
CA SER A 227 3.48 27.35 -3.40
C SER A 227 4.12 28.53 -2.65
N LEU A 228 4.70 29.49 -3.37
CA LEU A 228 5.22 30.72 -2.76
C LEU A 228 4.12 31.55 -2.08
N ALA A 229 2.94 31.65 -2.70
CA ALA A 229 1.81 32.39 -2.14
C ALA A 229 1.23 31.75 -0.88
N ASP A 230 1.21 30.42 -0.76
CA ASP A 230 0.85 29.73 0.48
C ASP A 230 1.99 29.75 1.52
N GLY A 231 3.22 30.07 1.10
CA GLY A 231 4.37 30.34 1.95
C GLY A 231 5.37 29.19 2.09
N TYR A 232 5.34 28.24 1.15
CA TYR A 232 6.41 27.26 0.98
C TYR A 232 7.69 27.93 0.48
N ASN A 233 8.85 27.35 0.83
CA ASN A 233 10.16 27.87 0.46
C ASN A 233 11.10 26.82 -0.14
N GLY A 234 10.55 25.66 -0.53
CA GLY A 234 11.24 24.71 -1.38
C GLY A 234 10.30 23.76 -2.10
N VAL A 235 10.86 23.08 -3.10
CA VAL A 235 10.19 22.11 -3.95
C VAL A 235 11.11 20.92 -4.17
N VAL A 236 10.51 19.73 -4.17
CA VAL A 236 11.16 18.47 -4.52
C VAL A 236 10.80 18.16 -5.96
N VAL A 237 11.80 18.02 -6.83
CA VAL A 237 11.65 17.70 -8.27
C VAL A 237 12.28 16.33 -8.54
N PRO A 238 11.80 15.55 -9.52
CA PRO A 238 12.35 14.23 -9.75
C PRO A 238 13.69 14.27 -10.50
N GLY A 239 14.51 13.26 -10.19
CA GLY A 239 15.55 12.75 -11.06
C GLY A 239 16.94 12.78 -10.45
N PHE A 240 17.77 11.84 -10.89
CA PHE A 240 19.20 11.74 -10.65
C PHE A 240 19.88 11.14 -11.88
N LEU A 241 19.63 9.85 -12.17
CA LEU A 241 20.28 9.13 -13.27
C LEU A 241 19.96 9.72 -14.65
N GLU A 242 18.80 10.35 -14.78
CA GLU A 242 18.31 10.97 -16.00
C GLU A 242 19.12 12.21 -16.41
N TYR A 243 19.95 12.74 -15.50
CA TYR A 243 20.71 13.97 -15.68
C TYR A 243 22.24 13.79 -15.62
N VAL A 244 22.74 12.56 -15.48
CA VAL A 244 24.17 12.28 -15.27
C VAL A 244 24.73 11.34 -16.32
N THR A 245 25.99 11.56 -16.68
CA THR A 245 26.74 10.79 -17.67
C THR A 245 27.83 9.92 -17.05
N PHE A 246 28.11 10.08 -15.75
CA PHE A 246 29.21 9.41 -15.04
C PHE A 246 30.59 9.69 -15.66
N SER A 247 30.76 10.86 -16.27
CA SER A 247 32.02 11.28 -16.92
C SER A 247 33.21 11.37 -15.97
N GLY A 248 32.97 11.45 -14.66
CA GLY A 248 34.02 11.44 -13.62
C GLY A 248 34.37 10.06 -13.07
N VAL A 249 33.89 8.97 -13.69
CA VAL A 249 34.18 7.59 -13.28
C VAL A 249 35.15 6.95 -14.27
N GLY A 250 36.28 6.45 -13.76
CA GLY A 250 37.29 5.80 -14.61
C GLY A 250 37.88 6.76 -15.65
N ASP A 251 37.85 6.34 -16.91
CA ASP A 251 38.24 7.15 -18.08
C ASP A 251 37.09 8.04 -18.62
N GLY A 252 35.93 8.05 -17.96
CA GLY A 252 34.72 8.75 -18.39
C GLY A 252 33.78 7.93 -19.28
N HIS A 253 34.15 6.68 -19.61
CA HIS A 253 33.39 5.75 -20.46
C HIS A 253 33.17 4.37 -19.83
N ASP A 254 33.71 4.12 -18.64
CA ASP A 254 33.59 2.85 -17.94
C ASP A 254 32.14 2.43 -17.61
N VAL A 255 31.28 3.41 -17.28
CA VAL A 255 29.85 3.19 -17.00
C VAL A 255 29.04 3.19 -18.31
N TYR A 256 29.19 4.25 -19.11
CA TYR A 256 28.53 4.40 -20.40
C TYR A 256 29.57 4.42 -21.53
N PRO A 257 29.61 3.38 -22.39
CA PRO A 257 30.61 3.30 -23.45
C PRO A 257 30.44 4.43 -24.47
N PRO A 258 31.48 4.70 -25.30
CA PRO A 258 31.38 5.71 -26.34
C PRO A 258 30.18 5.45 -27.28
N GLY A 259 29.37 6.48 -27.51
CA GLY A 259 28.16 6.39 -28.32
C GLY A 259 26.90 5.88 -27.61
N ASP A 260 26.96 5.58 -26.30
CA ASP A 260 25.78 5.17 -25.54
C ASP A 260 24.70 6.27 -25.52
N ALA A 261 23.46 5.88 -25.82
CA ALA A 261 22.30 6.75 -25.85
C ALA A 261 22.03 7.45 -24.51
N HIS A 262 22.40 6.85 -23.37
CA HIS A 262 22.21 7.42 -22.04
C HIS A 262 22.95 8.76 -21.88
N VAL A 263 24.15 8.88 -22.44
CA VAL A 263 24.93 10.13 -22.38
C VAL A 263 24.25 11.24 -23.18
N ALA A 264 23.82 10.95 -24.40
CA ALA A 264 23.12 11.92 -25.25
C ALA A 264 21.77 12.33 -24.65
N ARG A 265 21.03 11.38 -24.08
CA ARG A 265 19.76 11.60 -23.38
C ARG A 265 19.96 12.46 -22.14
N ALA A 266 20.93 12.16 -21.28
CA ALA A 266 21.21 12.93 -20.07
C ALA A 266 21.54 14.39 -20.39
N ARG A 267 22.37 14.63 -21.42
CA ARG A 267 22.67 15.99 -21.90
C ARG A 267 21.43 16.71 -22.43
N ALA A 268 20.55 16.01 -23.16
CA ALA A 268 19.28 16.58 -23.63
C ALA A 268 18.34 16.92 -22.47
N MET A 269 18.25 16.04 -21.46
CA MET A 269 17.48 16.26 -20.23
C MET A 269 17.97 17.48 -19.46
N VAL A 270 19.28 17.60 -19.22
CA VAL A 270 19.88 18.78 -18.57
C VAL A 270 19.55 20.05 -19.36
N LYS A 271 19.77 20.05 -20.67
CA LYS A 271 19.48 21.20 -21.52
C LYS A 271 18.01 21.63 -21.47
N ALA A 272 17.09 20.66 -21.47
CA ALA A 272 15.66 20.92 -21.52
C ALA A 272 15.08 21.33 -20.16
N PHE A 273 15.49 20.67 -19.07
CA PHE A 273 14.83 20.79 -17.77
C PHE A 273 15.60 21.61 -16.73
N ALA A 274 16.92 21.82 -16.86
CA ALA A 274 17.65 22.69 -15.94
C ALA A 274 17.05 24.12 -15.88
N PRO A 275 16.64 24.76 -17.00
CA PRO A 275 15.96 26.06 -16.94
C PRO A 275 14.58 26.01 -16.27
N VAL A 276 13.86 24.88 -16.42
CA VAL A 276 12.53 24.69 -15.81
C VAL A 276 12.64 24.64 -14.30
N TRP A 277 13.55 23.82 -13.77
CA TRP A 277 13.78 23.70 -12.33
C TRP A 277 14.49 24.94 -11.76
N GLY A 278 15.41 25.54 -12.51
CA GLY A 278 16.11 26.77 -12.14
C GLY A 278 15.16 27.95 -11.87
N TYR A 279 14.02 28.03 -12.57
CA TYR A 279 12.99 29.04 -12.30
C TYR A 279 12.52 29.03 -10.84
N ALA A 280 12.37 27.85 -10.22
CA ALA A 280 11.96 27.76 -8.81
C ALA A 280 12.99 28.41 -7.88
N HIS A 281 14.28 28.20 -8.16
CA HIS A 281 15.38 28.85 -7.43
C HIS A 281 15.35 30.36 -7.55
N GLU A 282 15.24 30.89 -8.78
CA GLU A 282 15.14 32.32 -9.06
C GLU A 282 13.92 32.98 -8.39
N ALA A 283 12.80 32.25 -8.36
CA ALA A 283 11.57 32.67 -7.70
C ALA A 283 11.66 32.65 -6.17
N GLY A 284 12.63 31.90 -5.61
CA GLY A 284 12.95 31.89 -4.19
C GLY A 284 12.72 30.58 -3.45
N LEU A 285 12.45 29.48 -4.16
CA LEU A 285 12.35 28.14 -3.60
C LEU A 285 13.71 27.45 -3.59
N ARG A 286 14.00 26.68 -2.54
CA ARG A 286 15.05 25.67 -2.58
C ARG A 286 14.62 24.49 -3.45
N VAL A 287 15.53 23.95 -4.25
CA VAL A 287 15.23 22.87 -5.21
C VAL A 287 15.98 21.62 -4.79
N TYR A 288 15.25 20.53 -4.51
CA TYR A 288 15.80 19.23 -4.13
C TYR A 288 15.47 18.20 -5.19
N PHE A 289 16.49 17.47 -5.67
CA PHE A 289 16.32 16.40 -6.65
C PHE A 289 16.05 15.07 -5.95
N GLN A 290 14.91 14.44 -6.25
CA GLN A 290 14.49 13.18 -5.63
C GLN A 290 14.90 11.96 -6.46
N THR A 291 15.38 10.92 -5.78
CA THR A 291 15.71 9.63 -6.39
C THR A 291 15.55 8.47 -5.41
N ASP A 292 15.26 7.29 -5.95
CA ASP A 292 15.18 6.04 -5.22
C ASP A 292 16.48 5.25 -5.39
N MET A 293 17.20 5.01 -4.29
CA MET A 293 18.45 4.26 -4.26
C MET A 293 18.19 2.79 -3.88
N LEU A 294 18.73 1.80 -4.58
CA LEU A 294 19.78 1.89 -5.57
C LEU A 294 19.22 2.15 -6.98
N ALA A 295 19.47 3.34 -7.54
CA ALA A 295 19.06 3.69 -8.90
C ALA A 295 19.99 2.99 -9.91
N LEU A 296 19.42 2.44 -10.97
CA LEU A 296 20.15 1.61 -11.95
C LEU A 296 19.69 1.89 -13.40
N SER A 297 20.66 1.93 -14.30
CA SER A 297 20.48 1.68 -15.74
C SER A 297 21.15 0.35 -16.12
N PRO A 298 20.83 -0.28 -17.26
CA PRO A 298 21.47 -1.54 -17.65
C PRO A 298 23.01 -1.43 -17.78
N PRO A 299 23.60 -0.38 -18.38
CA PRO A 299 25.06 -0.20 -18.37
C PRO A 299 25.64 0.00 -16.97
N LEU A 300 25.00 0.81 -16.12
CA LEU A 300 25.44 1.03 -14.74
C LEU A 300 25.44 -0.26 -13.93
N ARG A 301 24.37 -1.07 -14.01
CA ARG A 301 24.31 -2.38 -13.36
C ARG A 301 25.48 -3.27 -13.79
N ARG A 302 25.73 -3.40 -15.10
CA ARG A 302 26.85 -4.21 -15.62
C ARG A 302 28.21 -3.71 -15.14
N TYR A 303 28.40 -2.39 -15.05
CA TYR A 303 29.60 -1.80 -14.50
C TYR A 303 29.77 -2.17 -13.02
N LEU A 304 28.74 -1.96 -12.20
CA LEU A 304 28.79 -2.27 -10.76
C LEU A 304 29.04 -3.77 -10.50
N GLU A 305 28.38 -4.65 -11.26
CA GLU A 305 28.55 -6.10 -11.14
C GLU A 305 29.96 -6.55 -11.54
N ARG A 306 30.52 -5.97 -12.62
CA ARG A 306 31.88 -6.26 -13.09
C ARG A 306 32.94 -5.78 -12.10
N GLU A 307 32.81 -4.53 -11.63
CA GLU A 307 33.84 -3.87 -10.82
C GLU A 307 33.83 -4.36 -9.36
N PHE A 308 32.65 -4.60 -8.79
CA PHE A 308 32.52 -4.94 -7.37
C PHE A 308 32.14 -6.40 -7.11
N GLY A 309 31.92 -7.20 -8.15
CA GLY A 309 31.45 -8.58 -8.03
C GLY A 309 29.99 -8.70 -7.59
N GLY A 310 29.18 -7.65 -7.84
CA GLY A 310 27.76 -7.57 -7.49
C GLY A 310 27.33 -6.19 -6.98
N LEU A 311 26.05 -6.04 -6.61
CA LEU A 311 25.51 -4.81 -6.02
C LEU A 311 25.87 -4.69 -4.52
N ARG A 312 27.16 -4.59 -4.20
CA ARG A 312 27.68 -4.59 -2.83
C ARG A 312 27.46 -3.26 -2.12
N THR A 313 26.21 -2.93 -1.76
CA THR A 313 25.81 -1.65 -1.15
C THR A 313 26.47 -1.35 0.20
N GLU A 314 27.13 -2.33 0.83
CA GLU A 314 27.95 -2.10 2.02
C GLU A 314 29.38 -1.61 1.74
N ASP A 315 29.85 -1.70 0.50
CA ASP A 315 31.19 -1.27 0.10
C ASP A 315 31.17 0.24 -0.22
N PRO A 316 31.92 1.08 0.52
CA PRO A 316 32.03 2.50 0.21
C PRO A 316 32.51 2.81 -1.21
N LYS A 317 33.29 1.91 -1.84
CA LYS A 317 33.76 2.09 -3.22
C LYS A 317 32.63 2.08 -4.23
N LEU A 318 31.58 1.27 -4.02
CA LEU A 318 30.38 1.31 -4.86
C LEU A 318 29.75 2.71 -4.83
N TRP A 319 29.65 3.30 -3.64
CA TRP A 319 29.06 4.63 -3.48
C TRP A 319 29.90 5.76 -4.05
N SER A 320 31.20 5.55 -4.29
CA SER A 320 32.05 6.55 -4.97
C SER A 320 31.58 6.84 -6.40
N VAL A 321 30.95 5.87 -7.06
CA VAL A 321 30.34 6.00 -8.40
C VAL A 321 29.14 6.94 -8.36
N TYR A 322 28.25 6.71 -7.40
CA TYR A 322 27.08 7.57 -7.17
C TYR A 322 27.48 8.97 -6.70
N ALA A 323 28.51 9.08 -5.86
CA ALA A 323 29.11 10.34 -5.46
C ALA A 323 29.67 11.14 -6.66
N ALA A 324 30.29 10.47 -7.64
CA ALA A 324 30.73 11.11 -8.88
C ALA A 324 29.55 11.62 -9.71
N GLY A 325 28.51 10.81 -9.89
CA GLY A 325 27.28 11.25 -10.56
C GLY A 325 26.61 12.43 -9.85
N LEU A 326 26.58 12.43 -8.51
CA LEU A 326 26.00 13.51 -7.72
C LEU A 326 26.79 14.83 -7.87
N ARG A 327 28.11 14.76 -7.86
CA ARG A 327 28.97 15.93 -8.17
C ARG A 327 28.71 16.46 -9.58
N GLU A 328 28.55 15.56 -10.56
CA GLU A 328 28.19 15.93 -11.94
C GLU A 328 26.83 16.65 -12.00
N LEU A 329 25.80 16.13 -11.32
CA LEU A 329 24.50 16.77 -11.23
C LEU A 329 24.60 18.19 -10.67
N PHE A 330 25.30 18.37 -9.55
CA PHE A 330 25.45 19.69 -8.93
C PHE A 330 26.31 20.66 -9.75
N HIS A 331 27.26 20.15 -10.53
CA HIS A 331 27.99 20.97 -11.49
C HIS A 331 27.10 21.43 -12.64
N ALA A 332 26.27 20.52 -13.20
CA ALA A 332 25.36 20.82 -14.29
C ALA A 332 24.17 21.71 -13.86
N MET A 333 23.73 21.59 -12.61
CA MET A 333 22.59 22.30 -12.03
C MET A 333 22.97 22.98 -10.72
N PRO A 334 23.79 24.05 -10.75
CA PRO A 334 24.35 24.66 -9.55
C PRO A 334 23.29 25.28 -8.61
N PHE A 335 22.08 25.56 -9.13
CA PHE A 335 20.93 26.06 -8.36
C PHE A 335 20.33 25.01 -7.40
N ALA A 336 20.66 23.71 -7.59
CA ALA A 336 20.19 22.64 -6.73
C ALA A 336 20.66 22.86 -5.29
N SER A 337 19.72 22.83 -4.35
CA SER A 337 19.97 23.00 -2.92
C SER A 337 20.37 21.69 -2.25
N GLY A 338 20.11 20.56 -2.89
CA GLY A 338 20.38 19.24 -2.35
C GLY A 338 19.70 18.12 -3.12
N VAL A 339 19.72 16.92 -2.53
CA VAL A 339 19.01 15.74 -3.02
C VAL A 339 18.10 15.15 -1.95
N MET A 340 17.01 14.50 -2.37
CA MET A 340 16.13 13.72 -1.52
C MET A 340 16.21 12.25 -1.92
N ILE A 341 16.51 11.38 -0.96
CA ILE A 341 16.78 9.96 -1.23
C ILE A 341 15.81 9.11 -0.43
N ARG A 342 15.21 8.12 -1.11
CA ARG A 342 14.51 6.99 -0.49
C ARG A 342 15.22 5.69 -0.86
N THR A 343 15.25 4.72 0.05
CA THR A 343 15.91 3.42 -0.19
C THR A 343 14.99 2.22 -0.10
N GLY A 344 13.83 2.38 0.52
CA GLY A 344 12.98 1.27 0.91
C GLY A 344 11.85 0.98 -0.06
N GLU A 345 11.94 1.41 -1.33
CA GLU A 345 10.90 1.19 -2.33
C GLU A 345 11.50 1.17 -3.74
N GLY A 346 11.00 0.27 -4.60
CA GLY A 346 11.49 0.06 -5.97
C GLY A 346 10.74 -1.08 -6.66
N GLY A 347 11.29 -1.60 -7.77
CA GLY A 347 10.68 -2.73 -8.49
C GLY A 347 9.84 -2.33 -9.71
N SER A 348 9.13 -3.30 -10.30
CA SER A 348 8.47 -3.13 -11.61
C SER A 348 7.28 -2.19 -11.61
N VAL A 349 6.64 -1.96 -10.46
CA VAL A 349 5.48 -1.06 -10.31
C VAL A 349 5.81 0.41 -10.58
N TYR A 350 7.10 0.76 -10.53
CA TYR A 350 7.63 2.09 -10.82
C TYR A 350 8.14 2.26 -12.25
N ARG A 351 8.09 1.21 -13.10
CA ARG A 351 8.65 1.26 -14.45
C ARG A 351 7.89 2.23 -15.35
N LEU A 352 8.61 3.10 -16.05
CA LEU A 352 8.07 3.90 -17.14
C LEU A 352 8.29 3.15 -18.48
N PRO A 353 7.25 2.86 -19.27
CA PRO A 353 7.41 2.24 -20.58
C PRO A 353 8.38 3.02 -21.49
N GLY A 354 9.34 2.33 -22.13
CA GLY A 354 10.36 2.97 -22.98
C GLY A 354 11.51 3.65 -22.21
N TRP A 355 11.51 3.56 -20.88
CA TRP A 355 12.55 4.07 -19.99
C TRP A 355 13.20 2.89 -19.26
N ASP A 356 14.50 2.70 -19.45
CA ASP A 356 15.25 1.56 -18.90
C ASP A 356 15.92 1.84 -17.55
N TYR A 357 15.65 2.99 -16.94
CA TYR A 357 16.04 3.28 -15.56
C TYR A 357 15.09 2.58 -14.57
N THR A 358 15.67 2.06 -13.50
CA THR A 358 14.97 1.30 -12.44
C THR A 358 15.56 1.63 -11.07
N SER A 359 14.88 1.23 -10.01
CA SER A 359 15.42 1.21 -8.65
C SER A 359 15.32 -0.20 -8.07
N ALA A 360 16.30 -0.57 -7.25
CA ALA A 360 16.37 -1.86 -6.57
C ALA A 360 16.48 -1.69 -5.04
N ILE A 361 15.75 -2.55 -4.31
CA ILE A 361 15.74 -2.58 -2.83
C ILE A 361 16.97 -3.34 -2.32
N GLU A 362 18.15 -2.76 -2.52
CA GLU A 362 19.45 -3.36 -2.20
C GLU A 362 20.14 -2.71 -0.98
N VAL A 363 19.62 -1.56 -0.52
CA VAL A 363 20.13 -0.86 0.67
C VAL A 363 19.35 -1.35 1.89
N THR A 364 19.69 -2.55 2.36
CA THR A 364 18.88 -3.31 3.33
C THR A 364 19.55 -3.49 4.69
N THR A 365 20.79 -3.01 4.88
CA THR A 365 21.54 -3.13 6.14
C THR A 365 21.90 -1.76 6.74
N VAL A 366 22.16 -1.73 8.05
CA VAL A 366 22.67 -0.52 8.74
C VAL A 366 23.94 0.00 8.06
N LYS A 367 24.84 -0.90 7.68
CA LYS A 367 26.11 -0.57 7.04
C LYS A 367 25.90 0.02 5.65
N SER A 368 24.98 -0.53 4.84
CA SER A 368 24.69 0.01 3.52
C SER A 368 24.13 1.43 3.59
N VAL A 369 23.19 1.70 4.51
CA VAL A 369 22.65 3.07 4.69
C VAL A 369 23.75 4.05 5.11
N ARG A 370 24.59 3.68 6.08
CA ARG A 370 25.66 4.57 6.55
C ARG A 370 26.75 4.80 5.50
N ALA A 371 27.08 3.78 4.68
CA ALA A 371 28.02 3.93 3.57
C ALA A 371 27.46 4.88 2.49
N MET A 372 26.19 4.72 2.14
CA MET A 372 25.47 5.61 1.23
C MET A 372 25.49 7.05 1.73
N LEU A 373 25.00 7.30 2.96
CA LEU A 373 24.87 8.65 3.48
C LEU A 373 26.20 9.38 3.54
N ARG A 374 27.29 8.73 3.99
CA ARG A 374 28.63 9.34 3.99
C ARG A 374 29.05 9.79 2.59
N ALA A 375 28.98 8.87 1.63
CA ALA A 375 29.42 9.18 0.26
C ALA A 375 28.60 10.31 -0.39
N LEU A 376 27.29 10.34 -0.15
CA LEU A 376 26.41 11.35 -0.74
C LEU A 376 26.50 12.70 -0.03
N LEU A 377 26.73 12.73 1.29
CA LEU A 377 27.02 13.96 2.03
C LEU A 377 28.37 14.56 1.61
N ASP A 378 29.41 13.73 1.49
CA ASP A 378 30.73 14.15 1.00
C ASP A 378 30.64 14.72 -0.42
N ALA A 379 29.88 14.07 -1.30
CA ALA A 379 29.63 14.55 -2.66
C ALA A 379 28.75 15.82 -2.71
N GLY A 380 27.95 16.06 -1.67
CA GLY A 380 27.08 17.24 -1.53
C GLY A 380 27.85 18.55 -1.50
N GLY A 381 29.08 18.55 -0.97
CA GLY A 381 29.92 19.74 -0.89
C GLY A 381 29.26 20.90 -0.16
N GLY A 382 28.56 20.61 0.95
CA GLY A 382 27.80 21.58 1.73
C GLY A 382 26.33 21.79 1.29
N ARG A 383 25.83 20.97 0.37
CA ARG A 383 24.40 20.87 0.03
C ARG A 383 23.70 19.84 0.90
N ASP A 384 22.41 20.03 1.11
CA ASP A 384 21.61 19.18 1.98
C ASP A 384 21.33 17.80 1.33
N VAL A 385 21.42 16.74 2.12
CA VAL A 385 20.95 15.39 1.77
C VAL A 385 19.74 15.09 2.64
N VAL A 386 18.56 15.05 2.01
CA VAL A 386 17.30 14.70 2.66
C VAL A 386 17.09 13.20 2.57
N PHE A 387 17.32 12.48 3.64
CA PHE A 387 17.10 11.04 3.72
C PHE A 387 15.69 10.73 4.20
N ARG A 388 14.87 10.16 3.33
CA ARG A 388 13.54 9.66 3.66
C ARG A 388 13.65 8.28 4.31
N THR A 389 13.07 8.13 5.49
CA THR A 389 13.14 6.86 6.24
C THR A 389 12.17 5.80 5.73
N TRP A 390 11.18 6.17 4.91
CA TRP A 390 10.12 5.28 4.41
C TRP A 390 10.67 4.02 3.75
N SER A 391 10.12 2.86 4.17
CA SER A 391 10.56 1.54 3.73
C SER A 391 9.46 0.48 3.78
N VAL A 392 9.50 -0.46 2.83
CA VAL A 392 8.50 -1.55 2.70
C VAL A 392 8.84 -2.82 3.50
N GLY A 393 9.53 -2.71 4.64
CA GLY A 393 9.76 -3.86 5.53
C GLY A 393 10.93 -4.79 5.18
N VAL A 394 11.76 -4.45 4.19
CA VAL A 394 12.86 -5.33 3.74
C VAL A 394 14.17 -5.07 4.51
N GLY A 395 14.75 -6.15 5.04
CA GLY A 395 16.07 -6.15 5.69
C GLY A 395 16.10 -5.53 7.09
N ALA A 396 17.30 -5.33 7.63
CA ALA A 396 17.52 -4.78 8.98
C ALA A 396 17.11 -3.31 9.13
N VAL A 397 16.78 -2.65 8.02
CA VAL A 397 16.30 -1.25 7.98
C VAL A 397 14.84 -1.16 7.51
N GLY A 398 14.15 -2.30 7.38
CA GLY A 398 12.80 -2.39 6.83
C GLY A 398 11.73 -1.67 7.65
N ASP A 399 11.94 -1.49 8.96
CA ASP A 399 11.06 -0.78 9.88
C ASP A 399 11.67 0.55 10.39
N LEU A 400 12.71 1.06 9.71
CA LEU A 400 13.43 2.29 10.08
C LEU A 400 12.50 3.49 10.30
N HIS A 401 11.43 3.59 9.52
CA HIS A 401 10.46 4.68 9.60
C HIS A 401 9.50 4.59 10.78
N THR A 402 9.30 3.42 11.42
CA THR A 402 8.33 3.24 12.51
C THR A 402 8.95 2.81 13.83
N ASN A 403 10.18 2.28 13.81
CA ASN A 403 10.83 1.69 14.98
C ASN A 403 11.98 2.58 15.51
N PRO A 404 11.88 3.16 16.72
CA PRO A 404 12.94 3.97 17.32
C PRO A 404 14.27 3.22 17.52
N ALA A 405 14.25 1.90 17.74
CA ALA A 405 15.46 1.10 17.90
C ALA A 405 16.22 0.97 16.57
N SER A 406 15.51 0.64 15.49
CA SER A 406 16.07 0.60 14.14
C SER A 406 16.57 1.97 13.71
N TYR A 407 15.81 3.04 14.00
CA TYR A 407 16.24 4.43 13.82
C TYR A 407 17.57 4.73 14.51
N LYS A 408 17.68 4.40 15.81
CA LYS A 408 18.90 4.59 16.58
C LYS A 408 20.06 3.75 16.06
N ALA A 409 19.82 2.52 15.59
CA ALA A 409 20.86 1.66 15.03
C ALA A 409 21.46 2.25 13.74
N VAL A 410 20.61 2.82 12.88
CA VAL A 410 21.04 3.40 11.59
C VAL A 410 21.68 4.78 11.77
N LEU A 411 21.02 5.68 12.50
CA LEU A 411 21.36 7.10 12.55
C LEU A 411 22.00 7.54 13.89
N GLY A 412 22.04 6.68 14.89
CA GLY A 412 22.70 6.99 16.17
C GLY A 412 24.18 7.31 16.01
N GLY A 413 24.59 8.48 16.52
CA GLY A 413 25.96 9.00 16.38
C GLY A 413 26.37 9.30 14.94
N PHE A 414 25.40 9.43 14.03
CA PHE A 414 25.62 9.95 12.68
C PHE A 414 25.16 11.41 12.66
N ASP A 415 26.12 12.32 12.84
CA ASP A 415 25.86 13.76 12.91
C ASP A 415 26.56 14.46 11.74
N ASP A 416 25.76 15.12 10.89
CA ASP A 416 26.23 15.96 9.80
C ASP A 416 25.26 17.15 9.66
N PRO A 417 25.75 18.40 9.56
CA PRO A 417 24.89 19.58 9.49
C PRO A 417 24.04 19.63 8.21
N HIS A 418 24.40 18.88 7.16
CA HIS A 418 23.69 18.80 5.88
C HIS A 418 22.78 17.57 5.76
N LEU A 419 22.75 16.69 6.77
CA LEU A 419 21.80 15.58 6.81
C LEU A 419 20.46 16.03 7.40
N ILE A 420 19.41 15.91 6.59
CA ILE A 420 18.02 16.11 7.02
C ILE A 420 17.29 14.77 6.92
N VAL A 421 16.61 14.35 7.99
CA VAL A 421 15.84 13.12 7.98
C VAL A 421 14.34 13.43 7.86
N SER A 422 13.73 12.84 6.84
CA SER A 422 12.32 13.02 6.47
C SER A 422 11.51 11.79 6.88
N THR A 423 10.40 12.00 7.60
CA THR A 423 9.56 10.88 8.09
C THR A 423 8.09 11.29 8.15
N LYS A 424 7.21 10.39 7.69
CA LYS A 424 5.75 10.54 7.76
C LYS A 424 5.28 10.79 9.20
N TYR A 425 4.29 11.66 9.36
CA TYR A 425 3.74 12.00 10.67
C TYR A 425 3.07 10.80 11.37
N THR A 426 2.57 9.81 10.61
CA THR A 426 1.99 8.58 11.14
C THR A 426 3.02 7.46 11.26
N GLN A 427 2.78 6.53 12.17
CA GLN A 427 3.49 5.27 12.26
C GLN A 427 3.01 4.31 11.16
N GLY A 428 3.43 4.56 9.91
CA GLY A 428 3.06 3.77 8.74
C GLY A 428 2.80 4.66 7.54
N ASP A 429 1.82 4.29 6.72
CA ASP A 429 1.55 4.94 5.42
C ASP A 429 0.33 5.86 5.44
N PHE A 430 0.41 6.97 6.18
CA PHE A 430 -0.62 8.01 6.23
C PHE A 430 -2.06 7.61 6.60
N TYR A 431 -2.46 6.34 6.65
CA TYR A 431 -3.79 5.92 7.06
C TYR A 431 -4.25 6.58 8.35
N SER A 432 -5.53 6.85 8.42
CA SER A 432 -6.19 7.18 9.69
C SER A 432 -6.18 5.97 10.60
N HIS A 433 -6.44 6.19 11.89
CA HIS A 433 -6.26 5.14 12.91
C HIS A 433 -4.82 4.65 13.07
N LEU A 434 -3.83 5.37 12.53
CA LEU A 434 -2.41 5.13 12.86
C LEU A 434 -1.96 6.06 14.00
N PRO A 435 -1.11 5.57 14.92
CA PRO A 435 -0.46 6.42 15.92
C PRO A 435 0.41 7.49 15.26
N LEU A 436 0.72 8.55 16.01
CA LEU A 436 1.82 9.46 15.63
C LEU A 436 3.14 8.70 15.59
N ASN A 437 4.01 9.04 14.65
CA ASN A 437 5.25 8.31 14.43
C ASN A 437 6.22 8.48 15.63
N PRO A 438 6.59 7.41 16.33
CA PRO A 438 7.44 7.52 17.51
C PRO A 438 8.89 7.91 17.17
N THR A 439 9.35 7.70 15.93
CA THR A 439 10.71 8.10 15.52
C THR A 439 10.89 9.61 15.42
N LEU A 440 9.80 10.37 15.28
CA LEU A 440 9.84 11.85 15.27
C LEU A 440 10.00 12.45 16.67
N LEU A 441 9.74 11.68 17.73
CA LEU A 441 9.87 12.12 19.13
C LEU A 441 11.33 12.14 19.63
N SER A 442 12.30 11.70 18.81
CA SER A 442 13.70 11.57 19.21
C SER A 442 14.68 11.75 18.04
N GLY A 443 15.98 11.59 18.30
CA GLY A 443 17.06 11.72 17.31
C GLY A 443 17.84 13.03 17.42
N SER A 444 19.08 13.04 16.92
CA SER A 444 19.97 14.22 16.93
C SER A 444 20.04 14.95 15.60
N GLN A 445 19.61 14.31 14.51
CA GLN A 445 19.65 14.83 13.14
C GLN A 445 18.64 15.96 12.93
N ARG A 446 18.86 16.84 11.94
CA ARG A 446 17.84 17.77 11.46
C ARG A 446 16.64 16.97 10.95
N ARG A 447 15.41 17.38 11.28
CA ARG A 447 14.19 16.62 10.98
C ARG A 447 13.19 17.43 10.18
N ILE A 448 12.54 16.77 9.21
CA ILE A 448 11.30 17.24 8.62
C ILE A 448 10.18 16.20 8.73
N VAL A 449 8.95 16.68 8.84
CA VAL A 449 7.73 15.86 8.92
C VAL A 449 7.06 15.78 7.56
N GLU A 450 6.77 14.57 7.06
CA GLU A 450 5.99 14.39 5.82
C GLU A 450 4.49 14.43 6.13
N PHE A 451 3.73 15.15 5.31
CA PHE A 451 2.27 15.21 5.29
C PHE A 451 1.75 14.88 3.88
N GLN A 452 0.53 14.36 3.77
CA GLN A 452 -0.09 14.02 2.49
C GLN A 452 -1.47 14.67 2.39
N SER A 453 -1.55 15.74 1.58
CA SER A 453 -2.77 16.56 1.49
C SER A 453 -3.90 15.87 0.75
N ARG A 454 -3.63 15.18 -0.37
CA ARG A 454 -4.63 14.52 -1.23
C ARG A 454 -5.28 13.28 -0.60
N ARG A 455 -4.59 12.66 0.37
CA ARG A 455 -4.99 11.42 1.07
C ARG A 455 -5.24 10.25 0.11
N GLU A 456 -4.16 9.54 -0.16
CA GLU A 456 -4.10 8.39 -1.06
C GLU A 456 -5.15 7.32 -0.74
N PHE A 457 -5.25 6.91 0.51
CA PHE A 457 -6.14 5.82 0.93
C PHE A 457 -7.57 6.27 1.20
N GLU A 458 -7.85 7.58 1.18
CA GLU A 458 -9.14 8.14 1.61
C GLU A 458 -9.90 8.72 0.40
N GLY A 459 -10.06 7.88 -0.62
CA GLY A 459 -10.75 8.24 -1.86
C GLY A 459 -9.91 9.05 -2.84
N GLN A 460 -8.58 9.13 -2.65
CA GLN A 460 -7.62 9.75 -3.59
C GLN A 460 -8.01 11.19 -4.02
N GLY A 461 -8.55 11.98 -3.08
CA GLY A 461 -9.00 13.35 -3.32
C GLY A 461 -10.40 13.50 -3.93
N ALA A 462 -11.20 12.43 -4.01
CA ALA A 462 -12.62 12.50 -4.43
C ALA A 462 -13.58 12.87 -3.29
N LEU A 463 -13.14 12.76 -2.03
CA LEU A 463 -13.95 12.98 -0.84
C LEU A 463 -13.45 14.24 -0.10
N PRO A 464 -14.35 15.04 0.51
CA PRO A 464 -13.94 16.05 1.48
C PRO A 464 -13.15 15.40 2.62
N ASP A 465 -11.96 15.95 2.88
CA ASP A 465 -11.05 15.41 3.86
C ASP A 465 -10.18 16.54 4.45
N ASP A 466 -10.58 17.08 5.60
CA ASP A 466 -9.89 18.18 6.26
C ASP A 466 -9.01 17.70 7.41
N LEU A 467 -7.69 17.86 7.26
CA LEU A 467 -6.68 17.33 8.19
C LEU A 467 -6.12 18.37 9.16
N GLY A 468 -6.54 19.64 9.08
CA GLY A 468 -5.83 20.75 9.70
C GLY A 468 -5.56 20.58 11.20
N GLU A 469 -6.57 20.15 11.98
CA GLU A 469 -6.43 19.94 13.42
C GLU A 469 -5.58 18.70 13.76
N LEU A 470 -5.63 17.67 12.92
CA LEU A 470 -4.78 16.48 13.08
C LEU A 470 -3.31 16.84 12.83
N GLU A 471 -3.03 17.58 11.75
CA GLU A 471 -1.69 18.07 11.43
C GLU A 471 -1.16 19.02 12.52
N GLN A 472 -2.01 19.91 13.05
CA GLN A 472 -1.63 20.78 14.16
C GLN A 472 -1.28 19.97 15.41
N THR A 473 -2.08 18.97 15.75
CA THR A 473 -1.83 18.09 16.90
C THR A 473 -0.50 17.37 16.73
N ALA A 474 -0.29 16.72 15.58
CA ALA A 474 0.96 16.03 15.26
C ALA A 474 2.16 16.97 15.38
N LEU A 475 2.11 18.13 14.71
CA LEU A 475 3.21 19.08 14.68
C LEU A 475 3.54 19.64 16.06
N LYS A 476 2.54 20.01 16.86
CA LYS A 476 2.75 20.49 18.24
C LYS A 476 3.35 19.40 19.13
N THR A 477 2.87 18.17 19.03
CA THR A 477 3.43 17.03 19.78
C THR A 477 4.91 16.83 19.44
N PHE A 478 5.25 16.80 18.15
CA PHE A 478 6.63 16.57 17.76
C PHE A 478 7.55 17.74 18.10
N LEU A 479 7.11 18.99 17.93
CA LEU A 479 7.91 20.16 18.28
C LEU A 479 8.15 20.29 19.79
N ALA A 480 7.22 19.81 20.61
CA ALA A 480 7.40 19.76 22.06
C ALA A 480 8.44 18.70 22.46
N ALA A 481 8.48 17.56 21.76
CA ALA A 481 9.37 16.45 22.08
C ALA A 481 10.78 16.59 21.44
N ASN A 482 10.86 17.15 20.24
CA ASN A 482 12.06 17.15 19.42
C ASN A 482 12.38 18.54 18.84
N PRO A 483 13.34 19.28 19.43
CA PRO A 483 13.72 20.60 18.94
C PRO A 483 14.48 20.58 17.61
N ARG A 484 14.85 19.40 17.08
CA ARG A 484 15.51 19.25 15.77
C ARG A 484 14.55 19.29 14.59
N ILE A 485 13.24 19.30 14.83
CA ILE A 485 12.24 19.48 13.78
C ILE A 485 12.31 20.91 13.28
N GLU A 486 12.76 21.04 12.04
CA GLU A 486 13.00 22.33 11.38
C GLU A 486 12.10 22.55 10.16
N GLY A 487 11.29 21.56 9.79
CA GLY A 487 10.53 21.64 8.56
C GLY A 487 9.44 20.61 8.34
N VAL A 488 8.78 20.78 7.20
CA VAL A 488 7.75 19.87 6.67
C VAL A 488 7.98 19.62 5.20
N TRP A 489 7.52 18.47 4.72
CA TRP A 489 7.33 18.20 3.30
C TRP A 489 5.88 17.76 3.06
N ASN A 490 5.14 18.56 2.31
CA ASN A 490 3.74 18.32 2.05
C ASN A 490 3.53 17.77 0.63
N TRP A 491 2.87 16.62 0.51
CA TRP A 491 2.55 16.01 -0.76
C TRP A 491 1.23 16.57 -1.26
N THR A 492 1.29 17.37 -2.32
CA THR A 492 0.14 18.06 -2.89
C THR A 492 -0.57 17.23 -3.95
N GLN A 493 0.09 16.23 -4.55
CA GLN A 493 -0.52 15.31 -5.52
C GLN A 493 -0.04 13.86 -5.37
N THR A 494 1.25 13.65 -5.10
CA THR A 494 1.86 12.31 -5.13
C THR A 494 1.30 11.39 -4.05
N GLY A 495 1.41 10.08 -4.27
CA GLY A 495 0.82 9.04 -3.43
C GLY A 495 -0.20 8.22 -4.24
N GLY A 496 -0.05 6.91 -4.23
CA GLY A 496 -0.93 5.98 -4.93
C GLY A 496 -0.80 5.97 -6.45
N PRO A 497 -1.62 5.14 -7.13
CA PRO A 497 -1.63 5.02 -8.57
C PRO A 497 -2.26 6.27 -9.18
N LEU A 498 -1.76 6.65 -10.35
CA LEU A 498 -2.32 7.79 -11.07
C LEU A 498 -3.63 7.41 -11.78
N TYR A 499 -3.72 6.21 -12.35
CA TYR A 499 -4.76 5.83 -13.32
C TYR A 499 -5.81 4.85 -12.77
N ALA A 500 -5.56 4.22 -11.62
CA ALA A 500 -6.56 3.48 -10.86
C ALA A 500 -7.18 4.37 -9.76
N GLY A 501 -7.86 5.43 -10.20
CA GLY A 501 -8.41 6.43 -9.31
C GLY A 501 -9.01 7.65 -10.04
N PRO A 502 -9.44 8.67 -9.28
CA PRO A 502 -10.04 9.87 -9.85
C PRO A 502 -9.07 10.64 -10.76
N ARG A 503 -9.56 11.11 -11.91
CA ARG A 503 -8.88 12.06 -12.82
C ARG A 503 -8.88 13.49 -12.26
N SER A 504 -8.42 13.62 -11.02
CA SER A 504 -8.28 14.88 -10.30
C SER A 504 -6.81 15.18 -10.08
N LEU A 505 -6.34 16.26 -10.71
CA LEU A 505 -4.94 16.67 -10.79
C LEU A 505 -4.79 18.08 -10.24
N TYR A 506 -3.98 18.23 -9.19
CA TYR A 506 -3.77 19.48 -8.46
C TYR A 506 -3.39 20.63 -9.40
N LEU A 507 -4.15 21.74 -9.31
CA LEU A 507 -4.04 22.94 -10.16
C LEU A 507 -4.30 22.72 -11.66
N ARG A 508 -4.89 21.58 -12.06
CA ARG A 508 -5.10 21.24 -13.48
C ARG A 508 -6.51 20.81 -13.83
N THR A 509 -7.01 19.71 -13.28
CA THR A 509 -8.33 19.15 -13.63
C THR A 509 -8.98 18.47 -12.42
N GLY A 510 -10.28 18.19 -12.50
CA GLY A 510 -11.06 17.63 -11.40
C GLY A 510 -11.35 18.66 -10.30
N PHE A 511 -11.66 18.19 -9.10
CA PHE A 511 -12.07 19.03 -7.97
C PHE A 511 -11.00 19.09 -6.88
N TRP A 512 -9.80 19.54 -7.27
CA TRP A 512 -8.61 19.56 -6.41
C TRP A 512 -8.71 20.50 -5.20
N GLN A 513 -9.70 21.39 -5.18
CA GLN A 513 -10.01 22.23 -4.01
C GLN A 513 -10.36 21.39 -2.77
N LEU A 514 -10.81 20.14 -2.94
CA LEU A 514 -11.10 19.25 -1.80
C LEU A 514 -9.88 19.01 -0.90
N TRP A 515 -8.66 19.00 -1.45
CA TRP A 515 -7.44 18.83 -0.67
C TRP A 515 -6.51 20.04 -0.68
N ASP A 516 -6.76 21.04 -1.53
CA ASP A 516 -6.04 22.33 -1.48
C ASP A 516 -6.16 23.03 -0.13
N VAL A 517 -7.26 22.79 0.60
CA VAL A 517 -7.42 23.26 1.98
C VAL A 517 -6.30 22.72 2.87
N ASN A 518 -5.93 21.44 2.75
CA ASN A 518 -4.84 20.84 3.51
C ASN A 518 -3.51 21.46 3.08
N VAL A 519 -3.28 21.64 1.77
CA VAL A 519 -2.07 22.31 1.25
C VAL A 519 -1.89 23.70 1.86
N HIS A 520 -2.97 24.47 1.99
CA HIS A 520 -2.94 25.77 2.62
C HIS A 520 -2.73 25.69 4.14
N LEU A 521 -3.48 24.85 4.85
CA LEU A 521 -3.42 24.73 6.30
C LEU A 521 -2.06 24.23 6.80
N THR A 522 -1.45 23.23 6.14
CA THR A 522 -0.09 22.76 6.46
C THR A 522 0.91 23.91 6.34
N ALA A 523 0.80 24.76 5.33
CA ALA A 523 1.69 25.90 5.13
C ALA A 523 1.55 26.95 6.25
N ARG A 524 0.31 27.23 6.67
CA ARG A 524 0.01 28.14 7.79
C ARG A 524 0.57 27.57 9.10
N LEU A 525 0.39 26.28 9.37
CA LEU A 525 0.91 25.59 10.56
C LEU A 525 2.44 25.51 10.59
N ALA A 526 3.08 25.34 9.43
CA ALA A 526 4.54 25.35 9.36
C ALA A 526 5.15 26.74 9.62
N GLN A 527 4.42 27.80 9.27
CA GLN A 527 4.80 29.16 9.66
C GLN A 527 4.55 29.42 11.14
N ASP A 528 3.38 29.02 11.65
CA ASP A 528 2.97 29.20 13.05
C ASP A 528 2.10 28.02 13.51
N PRO A 529 2.65 27.08 14.31
CA PRO A 529 1.92 25.92 14.80
C PRO A 529 0.74 26.28 15.72
N ASP A 530 0.70 27.50 16.26
CA ASP A 530 -0.40 28.01 17.09
C ASP A 530 -1.48 28.73 16.27
N THR A 531 -1.39 28.71 14.93
CA THR A 531 -2.43 29.23 14.03
C THR A 531 -3.81 28.69 14.43
N ASP A 532 -4.81 29.57 14.51
CA ASP A 532 -6.20 29.15 14.58
C ASP A 532 -6.61 28.51 13.24
N VAL A 533 -6.59 27.18 13.21
CA VAL A 533 -6.92 26.36 12.03
C VAL A 533 -8.32 26.68 11.52
N ALA A 534 -9.28 26.90 12.40
CA ALA A 534 -10.66 27.16 12.01
C ALA A 534 -10.81 28.53 11.32
N ALA A 535 -10.10 29.55 11.81
CA ALA A 535 -10.05 30.86 11.18
C ALA A 535 -9.29 30.82 9.83
N ALA A 536 -8.17 30.10 9.75
CA ALA A 536 -7.41 29.92 8.52
C ALA A 536 -8.23 29.18 7.45
N ARG A 537 -8.97 28.14 7.83
CA ARG A 537 -9.94 27.44 6.98
C ARG A 537 -11.01 28.38 6.45
N ALA A 538 -11.62 29.20 7.32
CA ALA A 538 -12.62 30.17 6.89
C ALA A 538 -12.05 31.20 5.90
N ALA A 539 -10.81 31.66 6.10
CA ALA A 539 -10.11 32.53 5.17
C ALA A 539 -9.85 31.84 3.81
N TRP A 540 -9.47 30.57 3.82
CA TRP A 540 -9.32 29.75 2.61
C TRP A 540 -10.66 29.58 1.88
N ILE A 541 -11.75 29.28 2.58
CA ILE A 541 -13.10 29.18 1.98
C ILE A 541 -13.49 30.52 1.34
N ARG A 542 -13.19 31.66 1.99
CA ARG A 542 -13.48 33.00 1.47
C ARG A 542 -12.79 33.34 0.16
N ARG A 543 -11.52 32.94 0.03
CA ARG A 543 -10.75 33.16 -1.20
C ARG A 543 -11.14 32.16 -2.31
N THR A 544 -11.57 30.95 -1.96
CA THR A 544 -11.81 29.87 -2.93
C THR A 544 -13.26 29.80 -3.40
N PHE A 545 -14.24 29.84 -2.50
CA PHE A 545 -15.64 29.49 -2.82
C PHE A 545 -16.63 30.66 -2.74
N SER A 546 -16.61 31.45 -1.67
CA SER A 546 -17.63 32.49 -1.46
C SER A 546 -17.21 33.48 -0.38
N THR A 547 -17.55 34.77 -0.52
CA THR A 547 -17.42 35.74 0.58
C THR A 547 -18.69 35.89 1.42
N ASP A 548 -19.79 35.23 1.04
CA ASP A 548 -21.03 35.25 1.81
C ASP A 548 -20.86 34.48 3.13
N PRO A 549 -21.12 35.11 4.30
CA PRO A 549 -20.88 34.47 5.60
C PRO A 549 -21.65 33.17 5.82
N ALA A 550 -22.89 33.06 5.29
CA ALA A 550 -23.70 31.85 5.44
C ALA A 550 -23.11 30.68 4.64
N THR A 551 -22.71 30.94 3.40
CA THR A 551 -22.06 29.97 2.51
C THR A 551 -20.70 29.53 3.05
N VAL A 552 -19.90 30.47 3.56
CA VAL A 552 -18.61 30.16 4.22
C VAL A 552 -18.81 29.25 5.42
N SER A 553 -19.79 29.56 6.27
CA SER A 553 -20.13 28.76 7.45
C SER A 553 -20.62 27.36 7.08
N ALA A 554 -21.47 27.24 6.06
CA ALA A 554 -21.96 25.95 5.57
C ALA A 554 -20.81 25.06 5.08
N ILE A 555 -19.90 25.58 4.24
CA ILE A 555 -18.74 24.84 3.74
C ILE A 555 -17.79 24.47 4.90
N ALA A 556 -17.54 25.38 5.84
CA ALA A 556 -16.70 25.09 7.00
C ALA A 556 -17.26 23.93 7.85
N ARG A 557 -18.59 23.85 7.99
CA ARG A 557 -19.26 22.74 8.68
C ARG A 557 -19.21 21.45 7.88
N VAL A 558 -19.30 21.50 6.54
CA VAL A 558 -19.10 20.33 5.67
C VAL A 558 -17.71 19.74 5.88
N LEU A 559 -16.67 20.59 5.83
CA LEU A 559 -15.29 20.18 6.08
C LEU A 559 -15.09 19.68 7.51
N ALA A 560 -15.74 20.28 8.51
CA ALA A 560 -15.63 19.83 9.89
C ALA A 560 -16.22 18.43 10.16
N LEU A 561 -17.19 18.02 9.34
CA LEU A 561 -17.78 16.68 9.40
C LEU A 561 -16.98 15.63 8.60
N SER A 562 -16.01 16.04 7.79
CA SER A 562 -15.27 15.15 6.89
C SER A 562 -14.59 13.99 7.61
N ARG A 563 -13.84 14.25 8.68
CA ARG A 563 -13.09 13.22 9.41
C ARG A 563 -13.99 12.17 10.04
N GLU A 564 -15.14 12.55 10.60
CA GLU A 564 -16.13 11.58 11.09
C GLU A 564 -16.72 10.74 9.94
N ALA A 565 -16.99 11.38 8.79
CA ALA A 565 -17.51 10.69 7.62
C ALA A 565 -16.51 9.66 7.07
N ILE A 566 -15.23 10.04 6.97
CA ILE A 566 -14.12 9.20 6.49
C ILE A 566 -13.83 8.06 7.44
N THR A 567 -13.58 8.34 8.73
CA THR A 567 -13.21 7.30 9.71
C THR A 567 -14.32 6.27 9.88
N LYS A 568 -15.60 6.67 9.87
CA LYS A 568 -16.70 5.72 9.97
C LYS A 568 -17.09 5.07 8.65
N GLY A 569 -16.85 5.73 7.52
CA GLY A 569 -17.27 5.28 6.18
C GLY A 569 -16.27 4.32 5.54
N LEU A 570 -14.98 4.65 5.62
CA LEU A 570 -13.90 3.89 4.97
C LEU A 570 -13.20 2.92 5.91
N TYR A 571 -13.33 3.05 7.24
CA TYR A 571 -12.74 2.13 8.21
C TYR A 571 -13.82 1.35 8.99
N ILE A 572 -13.40 0.24 9.59
CA ILE A 572 -14.16 -0.48 10.61
C ILE A 572 -13.45 -0.20 11.93
N GLY A 573 -13.95 0.76 12.72
CA GLY A 573 -13.26 1.36 13.86
C GLY A 573 -12.67 0.35 14.83
N PRO A 574 -13.44 -0.64 15.33
CA PRO A 574 -12.91 -1.65 16.25
C PRO A 574 -11.72 -2.46 15.72
N TYR A 575 -11.64 -2.70 14.40
CA TYR A 575 -10.45 -3.29 13.78
C TYR A 575 -9.36 -2.24 13.56
N ALA A 576 -9.72 -1.07 13.04
CA ALA A 576 -8.79 -0.01 12.70
C ALA A 576 -8.00 0.51 13.92
N ASP A 577 -8.61 0.51 15.11
CA ASP A 577 -8.00 0.86 16.41
C ASP A 577 -7.19 -0.29 17.05
N THR A 578 -7.09 -1.42 16.37
CA THR A 578 -6.29 -2.57 16.78
C THR A 578 -5.07 -2.68 15.87
N SER A 579 -3.87 -2.78 16.45
CA SER A 579 -2.67 -3.21 15.73
C SER A 579 -2.79 -4.71 15.49
N ALA A 580 -2.77 -5.10 14.21
CA ALA A 580 -2.78 -6.49 13.77
C ALA A 580 -1.41 -6.83 13.21
N LYS A 581 -0.89 -8.03 13.50
CA LYS A 581 0.28 -8.59 12.80
C LYS A 581 -0.10 -9.88 12.12
N ALA A 582 0.41 -10.09 10.91
CA ALA A 582 0.18 -11.29 10.12
C ALA A 582 1.33 -11.47 9.12
N LEU A 583 1.86 -12.69 9.00
CA LEU A 583 2.91 -13.04 8.03
C LEU A 583 4.17 -12.14 8.15
N GLY A 584 4.49 -11.70 9.37
CA GLY A 584 5.61 -10.77 9.60
C GLY A 584 5.33 -9.31 9.23
N LEU A 585 4.11 -8.99 8.82
CA LEU A 585 3.66 -7.66 8.42
C LEU A 585 2.65 -7.10 9.43
N GLU A 586 2.45 -5.79 9.42
CA GLU A 586 1.35 -5.11 10.11
C GLU A 586 0.36 -4.63 9.04
N PRO A 587 -0.75 -5.38 8.81
CA PRO A 587 -1.72 -5.00 7.77
C PRO A 587 -2.32 -3.61 8.04
N PRO A 588 -2.61 -2.84 6.99
CA PRO A 588 -3.26 -1.54 7.12
C PRO A 588 -4.55 -1.57 7.97
N PRO A 589 -4.89 -0.45 8.63
CA PRO A 589 -6.15 -0.34 9.39
C PRO A 589 -7.40 -0.37 8.48
N MET A 590 -7.23 -0.20 7.15
CA MET A 590 -8.34 -0.17 6.18
C MET A 590 -8.53 -1.48 5.41
N MET A 591 -7.89 -2.60 5.78
CA MET A 591 -7.79 -3.83 4.98
C MET A 591 -9.06 -4.46 4.35
N TRP A 592 -10.27 -4.09 4.79
CA TRP A 592 -11.50 -4.49 4.09
C TRP A 592 -11.70 -3.78 2.74
N ILE A 593 -11.06 -2.62 2.57
CA ILE A 593 -10.81 -1.95 1.29
C ILE A 593 -9.30 -2.04 1.11
N PHE A 594 -8.85 -2.96 0.24
CA PHE A 594 -7.43 -3.17 0.03
C PHE A 594 -6.84 -1.98 -0.74
N GLU A 595 -5.92 -1.28 -0.08
CA GLU A 595 -5.32 -0.01 -0.52
C GLU A 595 -6.39 1.03 -0.93
N TRP A 596 -6.58 1.30 -2.22
CA TRP A 596 -7.27 2.50 -2.68
C TRP A 596 -8.78 2.32 -2.90
N ASP A 597 -9.19 1.30 -3.66
CA ASP A 597 -10.58 1.17 -4.15
C ASP A 597 -11.11 -0.27 -4.21
N ILE A 598 -10.32 -1.28 -3.81
CA ILE A 598 -10.68 -2.69 -3.96
C ILE A 598 -11.39 -3.16 -2.69
N ALA A 599 -12.72 -3.28 -2.71
CA ALA A 599 -13.43 -3.96 -1.63
C ALA A 599 -13.02 -5.44 -1.59
N THR A 600 -12.34 -5.87 -0.52
CA THR A 600 -11.75 -7.22 -0.48
C THR A 600 -12.82 -8.31 -0.45
N GLY A 601 -12.45 -9.58 -0.58
CA GLY A 601 -13.36 -10.70 -0.37
C GLY A 601 -12.66 -11.95 0.14
N ASP A 602 -11.43 -11.79 0.64
CA ASP A 602 -10.60 -12.89 1.09
C ASP A 602 -10.87 -13.26 2.55
N SER A 603 -10.70 -14.54 2.85
CA SER A 603 -10.91 -15.04 4.22
C SER A 603 -9.89 -14.52 5.23
N ALA A 604 -8.63 -14.27 4.83
CA ALA A 604 -7.58 -13.85 5.77
C ALA A 604 -7.89 -12.47 6.36
N ALA A 605 -8.18 -11.48 5.52
CA ALA A 605 -8.52 -10.14 5.96
C ALA A 605 -9.87 -10.13 6.69
N LEU A 606 -10.94 -10.64 6.07
CA LEU A 606 -12.29 -10.52 6.63
C LEU A 606 -12.46 -11.27 7.97
N SER A 607 -11.83 -12.44 8.12
CA SER A 607 -11.87 -13.18 9.39
C SER A 607 -11.03 -12.50 10.47
N SER A 608 -9.87 -11.93 10.13
CA SER A 608 -9.06 -11.14 11.07
C SER A 608 -9.78 -9.88 11.55
N ILE A 609 -10.43 -9.17 10.64
CA ILE A 609 -11.24 -7.97 10.94
C ILE A 609 -12.38 -8.33 11.87
N TYR A 610 -13.12 -9.40 11.57
CA TYR A 610 -14.19 -9.86 12.45
C TYR A 610 -13.66 -10.27 13.82
N ALA A 611 -12.54 -11.00 13.89
CA ALA A 611 -11.95 -11.44 15.16
C ALA A 611 -11.60 -10.26 16.07
N ALA A 612 -11.00 -9.19 15.51
CA ALA A 612 -10.71 -7.96 16.25
C ALA A 612 -11.99 -7.19 16.65
N ALA A 613 -12.98 -7.13 15.76
CA ALA A 613 -14.21 -6.36 15.98
C ALA A 613 -15.29 -7.12 16.76
N ARG A 614 -15.15 -8.43 17.02
CA ARG A 614 -16.24 -9.31 17.49
C ARG A 614 -16.90 -8.81 18.78
N THR A 615 -16.11 -8.37 19.75
CA THR A 615 -16.62 -7.87 21.04
C THR A 615 -17.33 -6.52 20.92
N HIS A 616 -17.10 -5.80 19.81
CA HIS A 616 -17.68 -4.50 19.46
C HIS A 616 -18.52 -4.56 18.17
N LEU A 617 -19.05 -5.74 17.84
CA LEU A 617 -19.79 -5.94 16.58
C LEU A 617 -20.96 -4.97 16.37
N PRO A 618 -21.80 -4.63 17.38
CA PRO A 618 -22.85 -3.64 17.21
C PRO A 618 -22.34 -2.25 16.83
N GLU A 619 -21.19 -1.85 17.38
CA GLU A 619 -20.50 -0.59 17.08
C GLU A 619 -19.98 -0.59 15.64
N ALA A 620 -19.22 -1.62 15.25
CA ALA A 620 -18.72 -1.79 13.88
C ALA A 620 -19.85 -1.74 12.83
N LEU A 621 -21.00 -2.35 13.11
CA LEU A 621 -22.19 -2.31 12.25
C LEU A 621 -22.92 -0.96 12.27
N ALA A 622 -22.81 -0.18 13.34
CA ALA A 622 -23.47 1.12 13.48
C ALA A 622 -22.71 2.23 12.75
N GLU A 623 -21.38 2.18 12.74
CA GLU A 623 -20.52 3.16 12.08
C GLU A 623 -20.90 3.39 10.61
N GLY A 624 -21.22 2.34 9.85
CA GLY A 624 -21.62 2.49 8.44
C GLY A 624 -22.90 3.33 8.27
N ARG A 625 -23.87 3.16 9.17
CA ARG A 625 -25.09 3.99 9.17
C ARG A 625 -24.80 5.43 9.62
N GLN A 626 -23.90 5.60 10.59
CA GLN A 626 -23.48 6.92 11.06
C GLN A 626 -22.75 7.70 9.95
N ALA A 627 -21.84 7.06 9.22
CA ALA A 627 -21.14 7.66 8.08
C ALA A 627 -22.13 8.17 7.02
N LEU A 628 -23.16 7.39 6.69
CA LEU A 628 -24.20 7.80 5.75
C LEU A 628 -25.04 8.98 6.28
N GLN A 629 -25.35 9.00 7.57
CA GLN A 629 -26.05 10.13 8.20
C GLN A 629 -25.21 11.41 8.15
N VAL A 630 -23.91 11.31 8.42
CA VAL A 630 -22.97 12.43 8.33
C VAL A 630 -22.85 12.92 6.88
N ALA A 631 -22.71 12.03 5.90
CA ALA A 631 -22.65 12.37 4.48
C ALA A 631 -23.90 13.12 4.00
N ARG A 632 -25.10 12.64 4.39
CA ARG A 632 -26.37 13.33 4.09
C ARG A 632 -26.46 14.70 4.76
N ARG A 633 -25.95 14.83 5.99
CA ARG A 633 -25.88 16.13 6.67
C ARG A 633 -24.94 17.10 5.95
N GLN A 634 -23.80 16.63 5.46
CA GLN A 634 -22.89 17.43 4.64
C GLN A 634 -23.61 17.91 3.36
N GLN A 635 -24.34 17.02 2.68
CA GLN A 635 -25.11 17.38 1.48
C GLN A 635 -26.18 18.44 1.79
N GLN A 636 -26.96 18.26 2.85
CA GLN A 636 -27.96 19.24 3.31
C GLN A 636 -27.36 20.61 3.62
N LEU A 637 -26.17 20.65 4.24
CA LEU A 637 -25.47 21.90 4.52
C LEU A 637 -25.09 22.62 3.22
N LEU A 638 -24.56 21.89 2.24
CA LEU A 638 -24.20 22.46 0.95
C LEU A 638 -25.43 22.93 0.17
N ASP A 639 -26.49 22.12 0.13
CA ASP A 639 -27.73 22.43 -0.57
C ASP A 639 -28.45 23.65 0.02
N SER A 640 -28.25 23.93 1.32
CA SER A 640 -28.80 25.14 1.97
C SER A 640 -28.14 26.45 1.55
N THR A 641 -27.03 26.40 0.79
CA THR A 641 -26.35 27.59 0.28
C THR A 641 -27.05 28.13 -0.97
N ALA A 642 -27.22 29.45 -1.03
CA ALA A 642 -27.79 30.13 -2.18
C ALA A 642 -26.83 30.03 -3.38
N PRO A 643 -27.27 29.64 -4.59
CA PRO A 643 -26.35 29.44 -5.72
C PRO A 643 -25.60 30.71 -6.17
N ASP A 644 -26.20 31.88 -6.03
CA ASP A 644 -25.69 33.20 -6.43
C ASP A 644 -24.63 33.76 -5.49
N THR A 645 -24.44 33.17 -4.31
CA THR A 645 -23.39 33.56 -3.36
C THR A 645 -22.04 32.91 -3.67
N TRP A 646 -21.99 31.93 -4.57
CA TRP A 646 -20.76 31.26 -4.96
C TRP A 646 -19.99 32.09 -5.97
N ARG A 647 -18.66 32.10 -5.85
CA ARG A 647 -17.76 32.77 -6.81
C ARG A 647 -17.87 32.17 -8.21
N ASP A 648 -18.11 30.87 -8.29
CA ASP A 648 -18.23 30.10 -9.53
C ASP A 648 -19.31 29.00 -9.36
N PRO A 649 -20.38 29.02 -10.17
CA PRO A 649 -21.40 27.97 -10.18
C PRO A 649 -20.84 26.56 -10.40
N ASP A 650 -19.75 26.39 -11.15
CA ASP A 650 -19.14 25.09 -11.40
C ASP A 650 -18.48 24.52 -10.14
N LEU A 651 -17.93 25.36 -9.26
CA LEU A 651 -17.40 24.92 -7.97
C LEU A 651 -18.50 24.34 -7.10
N ARG A 652 -19.67 24.99 -7.05
CA ARG A 652 -20.84 24.47 -6.32
C ARG A 652 -21.28 23.12 -6.88
N LYS A 653 -21.37 23.00 -8.21
CA LYS A 653 -21.75 21.76 -8.90
C LYS A 653 -20.78 20.61 -8.59
N ARG A 654 -19.48 20.85 -8.68
CA ARG A 654 -18.44 19.84 -8.37
C ARG A 654 -18.50 19.42 -6.90
N PHE A 655 -18.72 20.36 -5.98
CA PHE A 655 -18.89 20.04 -4.55
C PHE A 655 -20.15 19.19 -4.31
N SER A 656 -21.30 19.56 -4.89
CA SER A 656 -22.50 18.72 -4.79
C SER A 656 -22.27 17.32 -5.36
N ALA A 657 -21.57 17.21 -6.50
CA ALA A 657 -21.26 15.91 -7.10
C ALA A 657 -20.36 15.04 -6.20
N ALA A 658 -19.34 15.63 -5.57
CA ALA A 658 -18.47 14.93 -4.63
C ALA A 658 -19.24 14.43 -3.38
N LEU A 659 -20.16 15.24 -2.82
CA LEU A 659 -21.00 14.82 -1.69
C LEU A 659 -22.04 13.75 -2.08
N ALA A 660 -22.59 13.83 -3.29
CA ALA A 660 -23.46 12.79 -3.83
C ALA A 660 -22.71 11.48 -4.04
N TYR A 661 -21.48 11.54 -4.55
CA TYR A 661 -20.58 10.39 -4.66
C TYR A 661 -20.25 9.79 -3.30
N GLN A 662 -19.85 10.59 -2.31
CA GLN A 662 -19.58 10.12 -0.96
C GLN A 662 -20.80 9.42 -0.34
N THR A 663 -22.00 9.99 -0.49
CA THR A 663 -23.24 9.42 0.05
C THR A 663 -23.56 8.07 -0.59
N ASP A 664 -23.37 7.95 -1.90
CA ASP A 664 -23.60 6.71 -2.65
C ASP A 664 -22.55 5.65 -2.30
N LEU A 665 -21.27 6.03 -2.28
CA LEU A 665 -20.15 5.18 -1.88
C LEU A 665 -20.35 4.63 -0.45
N TYR A 666 -20.72 5.48 0.51
CA TYR A 666 -20.97 5.02 1.88
C TYR A 666 -22.24 4.19 2.02
N THR A 667 -23.19 4.32 1.10
CA THR A 667 -24.34 3.41 1.03
C THR A 667 -23.87 2.01 0.64
N VAL A 668 -23.15 1.85 -0.47
CA VAL A 668 -22.66 0.52 -0.90
C VAL A 668 -21.69 -0.08 0.10
N LEU A 669 -20.73 0.69 0.62
CA LEU A 669 -19.76 0.23 1.61
C LEU A 669 -20.43 -0.13 2.95
N GLY A 670 -21.44 0.61 3.38
CA GLY A 670 -22.22 0.29 4.57
C GLY A 670 -22.97 -1.04 4.45
N GLU A 671 -23.54 -1.33 3.29
CA GLU A 671 -24.20 -2.61 3.01
C GLU A 671 -23.19 -3.76 2.88
N TYR A 672 -22.03 -3.51 2.26
CA TYR A 672 -20.95 -4.48 2.17
C TYR A 672 -20.42 -4.85 3.56
N ARG A 673 -20.15 -3.85 4.42
CA ARG A 673 -19.75 -4.03 5.82
C ARG A 673 -20.73 -4.92 6.58
N ALA A 674 -22.03 -4.62 6.47
CA ALA A 674 -23.06 -5.43 7.12
C ALA A 674 -23.05 -6.87 6.60
N THR A 675 -22.88 -7.05 5.29
CA THR A 675 -22.84 -8.38 4.65
C THR A 675 -21.70 -9.23 5.22
N VAL A 676 -20.47 -8.71 5.23
CA VAL A 676 -19.29 -9.48 5.67
C VAL A 676 -19.28 -9.73 7.17
N LEU A 677 -19.67 -8.74 7.99
CA LEU A 677 -19.66 -8.90 9.45
C LEU A 677 -20.75 -9.86 9.92
N TRP A 678 -21.94 -9.85 9.30
CA TRP A 678 -22.98 -10.83 9.62
C TRP A 678 -22.65 -12.23 9.10
N HIS A 679 -22.00 -12.35 7.94
CA HIS A 679 -21.52 -13.65 7.45
C HIS A 679 -20.48 -14.24 8.40
N GLN A 680 -19.46 -13.48 8.80
CA GLN A 680 -18.47 -13.94 9.77
C GLN A 680 -19.10 -14.24 11.14
N ASN A 681 -20.09 -13.46 11.58
CA ASN A 681 -20.85 -13.76 12.80
C ASN A 681 -21.63 -15.08 12.70
N TRP A 682 -22.20 -15.39 11.53
CA TRP A 682 -22.83 -16.69 11.28
C TRP A 682 -21.80 -17.83 11.24
N LEU A 683 -20.63 -17.60 10.63
CA LEU A 683 -19.52 -18.56 10.66
C LEU A 683 -19.03 -18.81 12.08
N ASP A 684 -18.98 -17.83 12.97
CA ASP A 684 -18.56 -18.06 14.35
C ASP A 684 -19.66 -18.77 15.16
N THR A 685 -20.89 -18.24 15.11
CA THR A 685 -21.96 -18.62 16.04
C THR A 685 -22.96 -19.66 15.52
N GLY A 686 -23.12 -19.79 14.21
CA GLY A 686 -24.20 -20.56 13.58
C GLY A 686 -25.60 -19.96 13.77
N SER A 687 -25.71 -18.73 14.26
CA SER A 687 -26.99 -18.09 14.59
C SER A 687 -27.89 -17.92 13.35
N ALA A 688 -29.14 -18.36 13.45
CA ALA A 688 -30.15 -18.12 12.43
C ALA A 688 -30.43 -16.61 12.24
N ARG A 689 -30.33 -15.82 13.31
CA ARG A 689 -30.44 -14.36 13.26
C ARG A 689 -29.32 -13.76 12.41
N ALA A 690 -28.08 -14.20 12.63
CA ALA A 690 -26.93 -13.74 11.85
C ALA A 690 -27.08 -14.10 10.37
N ALA A 691 -27.52 -15.32 10.06
CA ALA A 691 -27.78 -15.76 8.69
C ALA A 691 -28.85 -14.89 7.99
N THR A 692 -29.97 -14.60 8.67
CA THR A 692 -31.03 -13.74 8.12
C THR A 692 -30.54 -12.32 7.85
N HIS A 693 -29.79 -11.73 8.78
CA HIS A 693 -29.22 -10.39 8.58
C HIS A 693 -28.17 -10.37 7.47
N TRP A 694 -27.31 -11.38 7.39
CA TRP A 694 -26.35 -11.53 6.31
C TRP A 694 -27.04 -11.55 4.94
N ARG A 695 -28.04 -12.43 4.74
CA ARG A 695 -28.75 -12.53 3.46
C ARG A 695 -29.53 -11.26 3.10
N ALA A 696 -30.07 -10.57 4.08
CA ALA A 696 -30.74 -9.29 3.86
C ALA A 696 -29.76 -8.16 3.51
N ALA A 697 -28.58 -8.12 4.13
CA ALA A 697 -27.52 -7.18 3.79
C ALA A 697 -26.95 -7.46 2.41
N GLU A 698 -26.70 -8.73 2.08
CA GLU A 698 -26.15 -9.14 0.79
C GLU A 698 -27.00 -8.67 -0.40
N ARG A 699 -28.34 -8.83 -0.31
CA ARG A 699 -29.25 -8.33 -1.35
C ARG A 699 -29.18 -6.82 -1.52
N ARG A 700 -29.07 -6.07 -0.41
CA ARG A 700 -28.95 -4.60 -0.44
C ARG A 700 -27.59 -4.18 -0.99
N TYR A 701 -26.52 -4.87 -0.62
CA TYR A 701 -25.18 -4.66 -1.17
C TYR A 701 -25.18 -4.85 -2.69
N ARG A 702 -25.66 -5.99 -3.20
CA ARG A 702 -25.67 -6.26 -4.65
C ARG A 702 -26.45 -5.21 -5.43
N ALA A 703 -27.59 -4.75 -4.90
CA ALA A 703 -28.37 -3.67 -5.51
C ALA A 703 -27.61 -2.33 -5.47
N ALA A 704 -26.99 -1.99 -4.34
CA ALA A 704 -26.22 -0.76 -4.19
C ALA A 704 -24.95 -0.75 -5.06
N ALA A 705 -24.22 -1.87 -5.14
CA ALA A 705 -23.03 -2.01 -5.98
C ALA A 705 -23.37 -1.86 -7.47
N ALA A 706 -24.41 -2.53 -7.95
CA ALA A 706 -24.86 -2.37 -9.34
C ALA A 706 -25.30 -0.93 -9.65
N ALA A 707 -25.99 -0.26 -8.71
CA ALA A 707 -26.37 1.14 -8.87
C ALA A 707 -25.16 2.10 -8.87
N HIS A 708 -24.17 1.83 -8.02
CA HIS A 708 -22.92 2.59 -7.95
C HIS A 708 -22.11 2.44 -9.25
N GLU A 709 -21.90 1.21 -9.72
CA GLU A 709 -21.21 0.91 -10.97
C GLU A 709 -21.93 1.52 -12.17
N HIS A 710 -23.26 1.44 -12.24
CA HIS A 710 -24.03 2.08 -13.29
C HIS A 710 -23.86 3.61 -13.31
N ARG A 711 -23.80 4.24 -12.13
CA ARG A 711 -23.70 5.70 -12.02
C ARG A 711 -22.28 6.21 -12.25
N TYR A 712 -21.27 5.50 -11.76
CA TYR A 712 -19.89 5.98 -11.66
C TYR A 712 -18.87 5.18 -12.48
N GLY A 713 -19.25 4.04 -13.05
CA GLY A 713 -18.34 3.16 -13.80
C GLY A 713 -17.72 3.79 -15.05
N HIS A 714 -18.30 4.90 -15.55
CA HIS A 714 -17.76 5.69 -16.67
C HIS A 714 -17.35 7.11 -16.27
N GLN A 715 -17.42 7.45 -14.99
CA GLN A 715 -17.04 8.78 -14.48
C GLN A 715 -15.54 8.80 -14.18
N LEU A 716 -14.80 9.68 -14.85
CA LEU A 716 -13.35 9.75 -14.65
C LEU A 716 -12.98 10.51 -13.37
N ASP A 717 -13.73 11.57 -13.03
CA ASP A 717 -13.40 12.43 -11.88
C ASP A 717 -13.94 11.85 -10.56
N LEU A 718 -14.89 10.91 -10.63
CA LEU A 718 -15.54 10.24 -9.49
C LEU A 718 -15.82 8.76 -9.86
N PRO A 719 -14.77 7.93 -10.05
CA PRO A 719 -14.91 6.56 -10.57
C PRO A 719 -15.53 5.61 -9.56
N ALA A 720 -16.16 4.54 -10.06
CA ALA A 720 -16.67 3.47 -9.21
C ALA A 720 -15.53 2.71 -8.50
N TYR A 721 -15.78 2.26 -7.26
CA TYR A 721 -14.88 1.33 -6.57
C TYR A 721 -14.89 -0.05 -7.23
N ASN A 722 -13.81 -0.82 -7.05
CA ASN A 722 -13.68 -2.17 -7.61
C ASN A 722 -14.24 -3.22 -6.64
N PHE A 723 -15.41 -3.77 -6.99
CA PHE A 723 -16.11 -4.80 -6.20
C PHE A 723 -15.81 -6.25 -6.61
N THR A 724 -14.88 -6.46 -7.55
CA THR A 724 -14.57 -7.81 -8.07
C THR A 724 -14.19 -8.78 -6.95
N ALA A 725 -13.30 -8.37 -6.05
CA ALA A 725 -12.83 -9.23 -4.96
C ALA A 725 -13.95 -9.56 -3.97
N ALA A 726 -14.75 -8.56 -3.58
CA ALA A 726 -15.95 -8.75 -2.77
C ALA A 726 -16.91 -9.79 -3.38
N ASP A 727 -17.21 -9.67 -4.68
CA ASP A 727 -18.11 -10.59 -5.37
C ASP A 727 -17.54 -12.01 -5.48
N LEU A 728 -16.22 -12.14 -5.70
CA LEU A 728 -15.52 -13.41 -5.59
C LEU A 728 -15.74 -14.04 -4.21
N GLY A 729 -15.55 -13.29 -3.13
CA GLY A 729 -15.77 -13.74 -1.75
C GLY A 729 -17.23 -14.18 -1.51
N LEU A 730 -18.20 -13.36 -1.93
CA LEU A 730 -19.62 -13.65 -1.74
C LEU A 730 -20.09 -14.89 -2.50
N ARG A 731 -19.60 -15.16 -3.72
CA ARG A 731 -19.91 -16.41 -4.43
C ARG A 731 -19.50 -17.67 -3.65
N ARG A 732 -18.45 -17.58 -2.82
CA ARG A 732 -18.00 -18.67 -1.95
C ARG A 732 -18.85 -18.74 -0.68
N ALA A 733 -19.08 -17.58 -0.06
CA ALA A 733 -19.98 -17.45 1.09
C ALA A 733 -21.36 -18.06 0.79
N ASP A 734 -21.92 -17.80 -0.40
CA ASP A 734 -23.21 -18.34 -0.85
C ASP A 734 -23.27 -19.86 -0.85
N ARG A 735 -22.14 -20.50 -1.16
CA ARG A 735 -22.01 -21.96 -1.27
C ARG A 735 -21.75 -22.62 0.08
N ASP A 736 -21.32 -21.89 1.12
CA ASP A 736 -20.97 -22.46 2.42
C ASP A 736 -22.06 -23.37 3.01
N PRO A 737 -23.36 -22.98 3.08
CA PRO A 737 -24.40 -23.85 3.62
C PRO A 737 -24.59 -25.14 2.81
N ALA A 738 -24.54 -25.05 1.48
CA ALA A 738 -24.66 -26.20 0.60
C ALA A 738 -23.45 -27.13 0.75
N MET A 739 -22.25 -26.58 0.82
CA MET A 739 -21.01 -27.34 1.03
C MET A 739 -21.03 -28.06 2.39
N ALA A 740 -21.55 -27.42 3.44
CA ALA A 740 -21.73 -28.05 4.75
C ALA A 740 -22.66 -29.27 4.66
N TRP A 741 -23.80 -29.15 3.96
CA TRP A 741 -24.73 -30.25 3.76
C TRP A 741 -24.14 -31.39 2.91
N TRP A 742 -23.39 -31.07 1.85
CA TRP A 742 -22.65 -32.08 1.09
C TRP A 742 -21.62 -32.81 1.96
N ALA A 743 -20.89 -32.08 2.81
CA ALA A 743 -19.95 -32.70 3.74
C ALA A 743 -20.65 -33.63 4.74
N ARG A 744 -21.80 -33.22 5.30
CA ARG A 744 -22.64 -34.06 6.18
C ARG A 744 -23.14 -35.31 5.46
N ALA A 745 -23.68 -35.15 4.25
CA ALA A 745 -24.18 -36.26 3.45
C ALA A 745 -23.07 -37.27 3.13
N LEU A 746 -21.88 -36.79 2.76
CA LEU A 746 -20.71 -37.64 2.52
C LEU A 746 -20.24 -38.36 3.80
N LEU A 747 -20.20 -37.68 4.95
CA LEU A 747 -19.88 -38.32 6.24
C LEU A 747 -20.89 -39.40 6.60
N LEU A 748 -22.18 -39.10 6.51
CA LEU A 748 -23.25 -40.04 6.81
C LEU A 748 -23.22 -41.22 5.84
N ALA A 749 -22.96 -41.00 4.55
CA ALA A 749 -22.81 -42.07 3.57
C ALA A 749 -21.61 -42.97 3.90
N LEU A 750 -20.45 -42.39 4.24
CA LEU A 750 -19.26 -43.15 4.65
C LEU A 750 -19.50 -43.94 5.94
N LEU A 751 -20.21 -43.34 6.91
CA LEU A 751 -20.58 -44.00 8.16
C LEU A 751 -21.57 -45.15 7.91
N ALA A 752 -22.63 -44.93 7.14
CA ALA A 752 -23.63 -45.94 6.80
C ALA A 752 -23.00 -47.11 6.04
N LEU A 753 -22.13 -46.84 5.07
CA LEU A 753 -21.37 -47.88 4.35
C LEU A 753 -20.48 -48.67 5.30
N THR A 754 -19.84 -47.99 6.26
CA THR A 754 -18.97 -48.63 7.27
C THR A 754 -19.78 -49.53 8.20
N VAL A 755 -20.89 -49.04 8.76
CA VAL A 755 -21.76 -49.79 9.67
C VAL A 755 -22.36 -51.00 8.96
N THR A 756 -22.95 -50.81 7.77
CA THR A 756 -23.53 -51.89 6.97
C THR A 756 -22.49 -52.95 6.62
N ALA A 757 -21.26 -52.56 6.28
CA ALA A 757 -20.19 -53.51 5.99
C ALA A 757 -19.71 -54.30 7.23
N LEU A 758 -19.91 -53.77 8.44
CA LEU A 758 -19.57 -54.45 9.69
C LEU A 758 -20.70 -55.36 10.20
N THR A 759 -21.96 -55.02 9.94
CA THR A 759 -23.14 -55.75 10.45
C THR A 759 -23.69 -56.79 9.47
N ALA A 760 -23.74 -56.49 8.17
CA ALA A 760 -24.31 -57.38 7.17
C ALA A 760 -23.24 -58.28 6.53
N ARG A 761 -23.37 -59.60 6.74
CA ARG A 761 -22.52 -60.62 6.09
C ARG A 761 -23.15 -61.02 4.76
N GLY A 762 -22.39 -60.95 3.67
CA GLY A 762 -22.82 -61.42 2.33
C GLY A 762 -23.30 -60.35 1.34
N LEU A 763 -23.41 -59.07 1.73
CA LEU A 763 -23.75 -57.99 0.78
C LEU A 763 -22.61 -57.71 -0.22
N PRO A 764 -22.91 -57.52 -1.52
CA PRO A 764 -21.91 -57.13 -2.51
C PRO A 764 -21.15 -55.86 -2.11
N GLY A 765 -19.81 -55.90 -2.10
CA GLY A 765 -18.97 -54.76 -1.74
C GLY A 765 -18.61 -54.62 -0.25
N ALA A 766 -19.31 -55.34 0.64
CA ALA A 766 -19.05 -55.28 2.08
C ALA A 766 -17.66 -55.81 2.47
N ALA A 767 -17.13 -56.81 1.75
CA ALA A 767 -15.77 -57.29 1.99
C ALA A 767 -14.73 -56.25 1.55
N GLY A 768 -15.00 -55.52 0.45
CA GLY A 768 -14.20 -54.38 0.01
C GLY A 768 -14.13 -53.25 1.04
N VAL A 769 -15.26 -52.87 1.64
CA VAL A 769 -15.28 -51.86 2.72
C VAL A 769 -14.51 -52.34 3.96
N ARG A 770 -14.68 -53.60 4.39
CA ARG A 770 -13.88 -54.16 5.50
C ARG A 770 -12.38 -54.20 5.20
N ALA A 771 -12.00 -54.44 3.94
CA ALA A 771 -10.62 -54.34 3.49
C ALA A 771 -10.08 -52.91 3.61
N LEU A 772 -10.86 -51.90 3.24
CA LEU A 772 -10.52 -50.48 3.43
C LEU A 772 -10.36 -50.12 4.91
N LEU A 773 -11.26 -50.58 5.80
CA LEU A 773 -11.15 -50.34 7.25
C LEU A 773 -9.89 -50.99 7.84
N THR A 774 -9.59 -52.21 7.40
CA THR A 774 -8.36 -52.92 7.79
C THR A 774 -7.13 -52.17 7.28
N GLY A 775 -7.16 -51.68 6.04
CA GLY A 775 -6.10 -50.86 5.46
C GLY A 775 -5.90 -49.52 6.17
N ALA A 776 -6.99 -48.88 6.59
CA ALA A 776 -6.98 -47.60 7.30
C ALA A 776 -6.36 -47.73 8.70
N ALA A 777 -6.77 -48.72 9.50
CA ALA A 777 -6.38 -48.84 10.90
C ALA A 777 -5.21 -49.80 11.15
N ARG A 778 -5.10 -50.85 10.35
CA ARG A 778 -4.14 -51.96 10.54
C ARG A 778 -3.49 -52.36 9.20
N PRO A 779 -2.83 -51.44 8.48
CA PRO A 779 -2.23 -51.70 7.17
C PRO A 779 -1.21 -52.86 7.15
N TRP A 780 -0.58 -53.20 8.28
CA TRP A 780 0.28 -54.40 8.37
C TRP A 780 -0.49 -55.72 8.29
N ARG A 781 -1.80 -55.74 8.56
CA ARG A 781 -2.66 -56.95 8.48
C ARG A 781 -3.30 -57.16 7.11
N VAL A 782 -3.06 -56.29 6.13
CA VAL A 782 -3.65 -56.42 4.78
C VAL A 782 -3.19 -57.67 4.01
N HIS A 783 -2.12 -58.31 4.46
CA HIS A 783 -1.66 -59.60 3.93
C HIS A 783 -2.59 -60.77 4.29
N ALA A 784 -3.35 -60.64 5.38
CA ALA A 784 -4.33 -61.62 5.84
C ALA A 784 -5.74 -61.36 5.25
N LEU A 785 -5.88 -60.39 4.34
CA LEU A 785 -7.14 -60.17 3.63
C LEU A 785 -7.38 -61.30 2.63
N PRO A 786 -8.57 -61.93 2.63
CA PRO A 786 -8.95 -62.90 1.63
C PRO A 786 -9.04 -62.23 0.25
N ASP A 787 -8.96 -63.04 -0.81
CA ASP A 787 -9.20 -62.54 -2.15
C ASP A 787 -10.63 -62.01 -2.28
N PRO A 788 -10.85 -60.93 -3.05
CA PRO A 788 -12.15 -60.28 -3.12
C PRO A 788 -13.19 -61.23 -3.73
N PRO A 789 -14.31 -61.49 -3.02
CA PRO A 789 -15.27 -62.53 -3.41
C PRO A 789 -16.06 -62.19 -4.68
N GLY A 790 -16.11 -60.92 -5.09
CA GLY A 790 -16.87 -60.47 -6.27
C GLY A 790 -16.27 -59.28 -7.01
N ARG A 791 -16.88 -58.92 -8.15
CA ARG A 791 -16.52 -57.70 -8.92
C ARG A 791 -16.81 -56.42 -8.12
N ALA A 792 -17.89 -56.40 -7.35
CA ALA A 792 -18.25 -55.26 -6.50
C ALA A 792 -17.17 -54.95 -5.44
N ASP A 793 -16.65 -55.95 -4.74
CA ASP A 793 -15.58 -55.77 -3.74
C ASP A 793 -14.26 -55.29 -4.36
N ARG A 794 -13.96 -55.73 -5.59
CA ARG A 794 -12.80 -55.20 -6.35
C ARG A 794 -12.97 -53.74 -6.73
N ALA A 795 -14.18 -53.34 -7.10
CA ALA A 795 -14.48 -51.98 -7.52
C ALA A 795 -14.50 -51.00 -6.32
N VAL A 796 -15.15 -51.38 -5.21
CA VAL A 796 -15.31 -50.54 -4.01
C VAL A 796 -13.98 -50.05 -3.46
N VAL A 797 -12.96 -50.91 -3.43
CA VAL A 797 -11.65 -50.57 -2.85
C VAL A 797 -10.92 -49.44 -3.59
N TRP A 798 -11.25 -49.19 -4.86
CA TRP A 798 -10.71 -48.05 -5.62
C TRP A 798 -11.74 -46.92 -5.77
N LEU A 799 -12.99 -47.25 -6.11
CA LEU A 799 -14.02 -46.26 -6.38
C LEU A 799 -14.42 -45.47 -5.14
N LEU A 800 -14.61 -46.12 -3.98
CA LEU A 800 -15.06 -45.43 -2.78
C LEU A 800 -14.04 -44.37 -2.30
N PRO A 801 -12.75 -44.69 -2.13
CA PRO A 801 -11.74 -43.67 -1.81
C PRO A 801 -11.60 -42.60 -2.88
N ALA A 802 -11.66 -42.95 -4.17
CA ALA A 802 -11.55 -41.99 -5.26
C ALA A 802 -12.72 -40.99 -5.25
N VAL A 803 -13.96 -41.47 -5.15
CA VAL A 803 -15.16 -40.63 -5.07
C VAL A 803 -15.12 -39.77 -3.81
N ALA A 804 -14.79 -40.34 -2.65
CA ALA A 804 -14.70 -39.57 -1.41
C ALA A 804 -13.62 -38.48 -1.47
N LEU A 805 -12.46 -38.79 -2.06
CA LEU A 805 -11.40 -37.83 -2.26
C LEU A 805 -11.83 -36.70 -3.21
N VAL A 806 -12.33 -37.03 -4.40
CA VAL A 806 -12.80 -36.02 -5.38
C VAL A 806 -13.91 -35.16 -4.79
N ALA A 807 -14.94 -35.77 -4.22
CA ALA A 807 -16.07 -35.05 -3.64
C ALA A 807 -15.64 -34.17 -2.47
N SER A 808 -14.80 -34.66 -1.54
CA SER A 808 -14.32 -33.85 -0.42
C SER A 808 -13.47 -32.66 -0.85
N ARG A 809 -12.61 -32.82 -1.86
CA ARG A 809 -11.81 -31.71 -2.41
C ARG A 809 -12.67 -30.71 -3.17
N ALA A 810 -13.68 -31.19 -3.91
CA ALA A 810 -14.62 -30.32 -4.60
C ALA A 810 -15.45 -29.49 -3.60
N VAL A 811 -15.93 -30.11 -2.52
CA VAL A 811 -16.61 -29.42 -1.42
C VAL A 811 -15.68 -28.40 -0.75
N HIS A 812 -14.45 -28.78 -0.40
CA HIS A 812 -13.45 -27.88 0.20
C HIS A 812 -13.15 -26.63 -0.64
N THR A 813 -13.24 -26.76 -1.96
CA THR A 813 -12.96 -25.68 -2.92
C THR A 813 -14.22 -24.98 -3.42
N TRP A 814 -15.37 -25.21 -2.77
CA TRP A 814 -16.69 -24.73 -3.21
C TRP A 814 -17.05 -25.08 -4.66
N PHE A 815 -16.38 -26.04 -5.30
CA PHE A 815 -16.42 -26.28 -6.75
C PHE A 815 -16.03 -25.04 -7.58
N LEU A 816 -15.12 -24.21 -7.06
CA LEU A 816 -14.66 -22.95 -7.69
C LEU A 816 -13.14 -22.87 -7.88
N ALA A 817 -12.37 -23.86 -7.42
CA ALA A 817 -10.91 -23.85 -7.56
C ALA A 817 -10.34 -25.02 -8.38
N PRO A 818 -10.53 -25.03 -9.71
CA PRO A 818 -10.05 -26.11 -10.58
C PRO A 818 -8.54 -26.31 -10.54
N LEU A 819 -7.73 -25.27 -10.34
CA LEU A 819 -6.26 -25.39 -10.22
C LEU A 819 -5.89 -26.13 -8.93
N HIS A 820 -6.52 -25.81 -7.80
CA HIS A 820 -6.30 -26.55 -6.55
C HIS A 820 -6.73 -28.02 -6.70
N LEU A 821 -7.85 -28.29 -7.38
CA LEU A 821 -8.29 -29.65 -7.68
C LEU A 821 -7.30 -30.39 -8.59
N ALA A 822 -6.83 -29.76 -9.67
CA ALA A 822 -5.87 -30.35 -10.59
C ALA A 822 -4.55 -30.69 -9.89
N LEU A 823 -4.02 -29.77 -9.07
CA LEU A 823 -2.80 -30.00 -8.30
C LEU A 823 -2.96 -31.13 -7.27
N THR A 824 -4.04 -31.10 -6.49
CA THR A 824 -4.25 -32.09 -5.43
C THR A 824 -4.63 -33.46 -5.96
N LEU A 825 -5.60 -33.55 -6.87
CA LEU A 825 -6.03 -34.81 -7.48
C LEU A 825 -4.97 -35.37 -8.42
N GLY A 826 -4.26 -34.51 -9.18
CA GLY A 826 -3.11 -34.90 -10.00
C GLY A 826 -2.00 -35.52 -9.16
N ALA A 827 -1.68 -34.93 -8.00
CA ALA A 827 -0.70 -35.51 -7.08
C ALA A 827 -1.12 -36.90 -6.58
N TRP A 828 -2.42 -37.09 -6.24
CA TRP A 828 -2.95 -38.40 -5.87
C TRP A 828 -2.93 -39.42 -7.02
N LEU A 829 -3.24 -39.00 -8.24
CA LEU A 829 -3.21 -39.86 -9.43
C LEU A 829 -1.78 -40.30 -9.76
N LEU A 830 -0.81 -39.39 -9.70
CA LEU A 830 0.61 -39.71 -9.87
C LEU A 830 1.11 -40.65 -8.77
N PHE A 831 0.79 -40.37 -7.51
CA PHE A 831 1.14 -41.22 -6.37
C PHE A 831 0.57 -42.64 -6.55
N ALA A 832 -0.72 -42.76 -6.86
CA ALA A 832 -1.38 -44.03 -7.10
C ALA A 832 -0.82 -44.74 -8.33
N GLY A 833 -0.52 -44.02 -9.41
CA GLY A 833 0.07 -44.53 -10.65
C GLY A 833 1.43 -45.18 -10.43
N VAL A 834 2.34 -44.51 -9.70
CA VAL A 834 3.65 -45.08 -9.35
C VAL A 834 3.50 -46.33 -8.49
N LEU A 835 2.62 -46.31 -7.49
CA LEU A 835 2.35 -47.48 -6.65
C LEU A 835 1.70 -48.63 -7.44
N ARG A 836 0.91 -48.32 -8.47
CA ARG A 836 0.28 -49.30 -9.36
C ARG A 836 1.32 -50.05 -10.20
N CYS A 837 2.42 -49.41 -10.57
CA CYS A 837 3.56 -50.05 -11.23
C CYS A 837 4.28 -51.06 -10.33
N ALA A 838 4.22 -50.89 -9.00
CA ALA A 838 4.88 -51.76 -8.03
C ALA A 838 4.24 -53.16 -7.88
N THR A 839 2.97 -53.32 -8.30
CA THR A 839 2.16 -54.49 -7.98
C THR A 839 1.52 -55.19 -9.18
N GLY A 840 1.56 -54.62 -10.39
CA GLY A 840 0.98 -55.26 -11.58
C GLY A 840 -0.50 -55.60 -11.40
N ARG A 841 -1.08 -56.58 -12.11
CA ARG A 841 -2.55 -56.84 -12.05
C ARG A 841 -3.08 -57.21 -10.64
N SER A 842 -2.22 -57.63 -9.71
CA SER A 842 -2.57 -57.99 -8.32
C SER A 842 -2.52 -56.79 -7.35
N GLY A 843 -3.32 -55.75 -7.59
CA GLY A 843 -3.24 -54.49 -6.82
C GLY A 843 -4.18 -54.37 -5.59
N HIS A 844 -5.05 -55.35 -5.33
CA HIS A 844 -6.17 -55.20 -4.39
C HIS A 844 -5.74 -54.87 -2.95
N ARG A 845 -4.70 -55.54 -2.42
CA ARG A 845 -4.23 -55.30 -1.04
C ARG A 845 -3.60 -53.93 -0.85
N LEU A 846 -2.89 -53.42 -1.87
CA LEU A 846 -2.30 -52.08 -1.85
C LEU A 846 -3.38 -51.02 -1.96
N ALA A 847 -4.37 -51.26 -2.83
CA ALA A 847 -5.57 -50.45 -2.95
C ALA A 847 -6.33 -50.31 -1.62
N ALA A 848 -6.51 -51.42 -0.90
CA ALA A 848 -7.17 -51.45 0.39
C ALA A 848 -6.42 -50.62 1.44
N ALA A 849 -5.09 -50.73 1.48
CA ALA A 849 -4.26 -49.96 2.41
C ALA A 849 -4.25 -48.45 2.11
N VAL A 850 -3.93 -48.08 0.86
CA VAL A 850 -3.82 -46.67 0.45
C VAL A 850 -5.19 -46.01 0.41
N GLY A 851 -6.19 -46.69 -0.13
CA GLY A 851 -7.58 -46.24 -0.17
C GLY A 851 -8.18 -46.08 1.23
N GLY A 852 -7.92 -47.03 2.13
CA GLY A 852 -8.32 -46.93 3.53
C GLY A 852 -7.68 -45.74 4.25
N ALA A 853 -6.37 -45.54 4.09
CA ALA A 853 -5.66 -44.40 4.64
C ALA A 853 -6.14 -43.06 4.03
N ALA A 854 -6.47 -43.03 2.74
CA ALA A 854 -7.05 -41.86 2.06
C ALA A 854 -8.44 -41.51 2.61
N LEU A 855 -9.29 -42.52 2.86
CA LEU A 855 -10.58 -42.32 3.52
C LEU A 855 -10.40 -41.79 4.95
N LEU A 856 -9.49 -42.36 5.73
CA LEU A 856 -9.17 -41.88 7.08
C LEU A 856 -8.71 -40.42 7.08
N ARG A 857 -7.91 -40.00 6.09
CA ARG A 857 -7.53 -38.59 5.88
C ARG A 857 -8.69 -37.69 5.47
N THR A 858 -9.68 -38.24 4.76
CA THR A 858 -10.83 -37.51 4.26
C THR A 858 -11.84 -37.20 5.36
N LEU A 859 -11.98 -38.09 6.35
CA LEU A 859 -12.94 -37.93 7.45
C LEU A 859 -12.72 -36.63 8.27
N PRO A 860 -11.51 -36.27 8.76
CA PRO A 860 -11.32 -35.01 9.49
C PRO A 860 -11.62 -33.78 8.65
N LEU A 861 -11.30 -33.79 7.35
CA LEU A 861 -11.67 -32.68 6.47
C LEU A 861 -13.19 -32.56 6.37
N LEU A 862 -13.89 -33.65 6.06
CA LEU A 862 -15.35 -33.59 5.97
C LEU A 862 -15.98 -33.20 7.31
N ALA A 863 -15.42 -33.63 8.45
CA ALA A 863 -15.89 -33.26 9.78
C ALA A 863 -15.83 -31.75 10.03
N VAL A 864 -14.72 -31.09 9.71
CA VAL A 864 -14.62 -29.63 9.85
C VAL A 864 -15.51 -28.90 8.84
N LEU A 865 -15.61 -29.38 7.60
CA LEU A 865 -16.49 -28.79 6.59
C LEU A 865 -17.97 -28.98 6.89
N ALA A 866 -18.36 -30.04 7.61
CA ALA A 866 -19.74 -30.33 7.95
C ALA A 866 -20.36 -29.34 8.95
N VAL A 867 -19.55 -28.52 9.62
CA VAL A 867 -20.05 -27.49 10.55
C VAL A 867 -20.79 -26.42 9.76
N ARG A 868 -20.08 -25.61 8.98
CA ARG A 868 -20.64 -24.50 8.19
C ARG A 868 -19.94 -24.30 6.84
N GLY A 869 -19.32 -25.35 6.31
CA GLY A 869 -18.68 -25.33 4.99
C GLY A 869 -17.24 -24.83 5.05
N PRO A 870 -16.61 -24.60 3.88
CA PRO A 870 -15.20 -24.21 3.84
C PRO A 870 -14.94 -22.79 4.39
N GLY A 871 -15.93 -21.89 4.39
CA GLY A 871 -15.81 -20.57 5.03
C GLY A 871 -15.50 -20.66 6.53
N ASP A 872 -16.15 -21.58 7.25
CA ASP A 872 -15.91 -21.82 8.69
C ASP A 872 -14.52 -22.45 8.93
N TYR A 873 -14.13 -23.38 8.07
CA TYR A 873 -12.79 -23.97 8.08
C TYR A 873 -11.69 -22.92 7.91
N TRP A 874 -11.81 -22.02 6.92
CA TRP A 874 -10.81 -20.98 6.68
C TRP A 874 -10.87 -19.88 7.74
N SER A 875 -12.06 -19.48 8.19
CA SER A 875 -12.19 -18.51 9.28
C SER A 875 -11.53 -19.02 10.57
N GLY A 876 -11.77 -20.28 10.93
CA GLY A 876 -11.08 -20.95 12.04
C GLY A 876 -9.57 -21.11 11.80
N PHE A 877 -9.15 -21.36 10.56
CA PHE A 877 -7.73 -21.41 10.20
C PHE A 877 -7.03 -20.07 10.48
N TRP A 878 -7.65 -18.92 10.20
CA TRP A 878 -7.03 -17.62 10.49
C TRP A 878 -7.15 -17.24 11.96
N THR A 879 -8.29 -17.49 12.60
CA THR A 879 -8.61 -16.86 13.89
C THR A 879 -8.37 -17.76 15.12
N SER A 880 -8.30 -19.08 14.95
CA SER A 880 -8.17 -20.04 16.06
C SER A 880 -6.83 -20.77 16.06
N THR A 881 -5.90 -20.32 16.90
CA THR A 881 -4.60 -20.98 17.07
C THR A 881 -4.75 -22.44 17.48
N TYR A 882 -5.58 -22.74 18.48
CA TYR A 882 -5.79 -24.12 18.93
C TYR A 882 -6.45 -25.00 17.86
N GLY A 883 -7.48 -24.48 17.17
CA GLY A 883 -8.19 -25.22 16.13
C GLY A 883 -7.29 -25.54 14.94
N ARG A 884 -6.55 -24.54 14.46
CA ARG A 884 -5.54 -24.69 13.40
C ARG A 884 -4.45 -25.68 13.81
N PHE A 885 -3.88 -25.54 15.00
CA PHE A 885 -2.81 -26.41 15.49
C PHE A 885 -3.25 -27.88 15.54
N ALA A 886 -4.43 -28.14 16.13
CA ALA A 886 -4.98 -29.49 16.24
C ALA A 886 -5.28 -30.09 14.85
N TYR A 887 -5.93 -29.33 13.97
CA TYR A 887 -6.27 -29.81 12.62
C TYR A 887 -5.01 -30.11 11.79
N VAL A 888 -4.05 -29.18 11.74
CA VAL A 888 -2.81 -29.34 10.97
C VAL A 888 -2.00 -30.53 11.50
N THR A 889 -1.93 -30.71 12.82
CA THR A 889 -1.25 -31.86 13.43
C THR A 889 -1.84 -33.19 12.94
N VAL A 890 -3.16 -33.34 13.04
CA VAL A 890 -3.86 -34.56 12.62
C VAL A 890 -3.80 -34.74 11.10
N ALA A 891 -4.06 -33.69 10.33
CA ALA A 891 -3.99 -33.72 8.89
C ALA A 891 -2.59 -34.12 8.41
N TRP A 892 -1.53 -33.55 8.96
CA TRP A 892 -0.16 -33.92 8.59
C TRP A 892 0.18 -35.37 8.96
N ALA A 893 -0.17 -35.80 10.18
CA ALA A 893 0.04 -37.19 10.60
C ALA A 893 -0.68 -38.18 9.68
N LEU A 894 -1.91 -37.86 9.26
CA LEU A 894 -2.68 -38.69 8.32
C LEU A 894 -2.13 -38.64 6.88
N LEU A 895 -1.42 -37.58 6.47
CA LEU A 895 -0.68 -37.58 5.20
C LEU A 895 0.43 -38.63 5.23
N LEU A 896 1.26 -38.59 6.27
CA LEU A 896 2.37 -39.53 6.45
C LEU A 896 1.88 -40.96 6.66
N TRP A 897 0.70 -41.12 7.27
CA TRP A 897 0.05 -42.43 7.42
C TRP A 897 -0.25 -43.09 6.07
N VAL A 898 -0.61 -42.32 5.03
CA VAL A 898 -0.81 -42.86 3.68
C VAL A 898 0.48 -43.51 3.16
N PHE A 899 1.63 -42.86 3.39
CA PHE A 899 2.94 -43.38 2.99
C PHE A 899 3.33 -44.63 3.80
N ALA A 900 3.07 -44.63 5.11
CA ALA A 900 3.29 -45.79 5.98
C ALA A 900 2.40 -46.99 5.59
N ALA A 901 1.13 -46.73 5.28
CA ALA A 901 0.18 -47.75 4.83
C ALA A 901 0.61 -48.38 3.50
N ALA A 902 1.04 -47.55 2.53
CA ALA A 902 1.62 -48.03 1.27
C ALA A 902 2.86 -48.91 1.52
N TRP A 903 3.76 -48.47 2.41
CA TRP A 903 4.97 -49.21 2.74
C TRP A 903 4.67 -50.60 3.34
N TRP A 904 3.77 -50.67 4.33
CA TRP A 904 3.38 -51.94 4.94
C TRP A 904 2.66 -52.86 3.95
N ALA A 905 1.81 -52.32 3.08
CA ALA A 905 1.10 -53.11 2.07
C ALA A 905 2.05 -53.69 1.00
N LEU A 906 3.09 -52.95 0.61
CA LEU A 906 4.14 -53.46 -0.26
C LEU A 906 5.00 -54.51 0.45
N ARG A 907 5.37 -54.26 1.71
CA ARG A 907 6.25 -55.14 2.51
C ARG A 907 5.61 -56.47 2.87
N HIS A 908 4.39 -56.43 3.40
CA HIS A 908 3.70 -57.60 3.95
C HIS A 908 2.67 -58.16 2.98
N GLY A 909 1.96 -57.31 2.22
CA GLY A 909 0.92 -57.76 1.30
C GLY A 909 1.45 -58.35 -0.02
N HIS A 910 2.63 -57.92 -0.47
CA HIS A 910 3.24 -58.30 -1.77
C HIS A 910 4.67 -58.87 -1.63
N GLY A 911 5.15 -59.10 -0.40
CA GLY A 911 6.45 -59.72 -0.14
C GLY A 911 7.67 -58.90 -0.58
N HIS A 912 7.52 -57.60 -0.91
CA HIS A 912 8.67 -56.78 -1.28
C HIS A 912 9.66 -56.69 -0.12
N ARG A 913 10.97 -56.73 -0.40
CA ARG A 913 12.00 -56.47 0.62
C ARG A 913 11.87 -55.04 1.13
N ARG A 914 12.31 -54.77 2.38
CA ARG A 914 12.26 -53.43 3.01
C ARG A 914 12.78 -52.34 2.06
N ARG A 915 13.93 -52.58 1.42
CA ARG A 915 14.55 -51.66 0.45
C ARG A 915 13.65 -51.33 -0.74
N ARG A 916 13.03 -52.35 -1.35
CA ARG A 916 12.16 -52.20 -2.53
C ARG A 916 10.84 -51.51 -2.18
N ALA A 917 10.26 -51.81 -1.02
CA ALA A 917 9.07 -51.12 -0.51
C ALA A 917 9.37 -49.64 -0.23
N THR A 918 10.50 -49.34 0.42
CA THR A 918 10.98 -47.95 0.62
C THR A 918 11.23 -47.25 -0.71
N GLY A 919 11.84 -47.93 -1.70
CA GLY A 919 12.10 -47.36 -3.02
C GLY A 919 10.83 -46.95 -3.77
N TRP A 920 9.80 -47.80 -3.77
CA TRP A 920 8.51 -47.48 -4.39
C TRP A 920 7.76 -46.35 -3.68
N VAL A 921 7.76 -46.30 -2.35
CA VAL A 921 7.12 -45.21 -1.61
C VAL A 921 7.88 -43.89 -1.83
N ALA A 922 9.21 -43.91 -1.83
CA ALA A 922 10.03 -42.74 -2.13
C ALA A 922 9.75 -42.22 -3.55
N ALA A 923 9.71 -43.11 -4.56
CA ALA A 923 9.34 -42.72 -5.91
C ALA A 923 7.91 -42.16 -6.00
N ALA A 924 6.95 -42.77 -5.28
CA ALA A 924 5.56 -42.33 -5.28
C ALA A 924 5.37 -40.96 -4.61
N VAL A 925 6.19 -40.60 -3.62
CA VAL A 925 6.22 -39.26 -3.02
C VAL A 925 6.95 -38.26 -3.91
N GLY A 926 8.08 -38.67 -4.49
CA GLY A 926 8.93 -37.81 -5.30
C GLY A 926 8.30 -37.40 -6.64
N VAL A 927 7.61 -38.31 -7.33
CA VAL A 927 7.03 -38.02 -8.67
C VAL A 927 6.00 -36.87 -8.64
N PRO A 928 4.99 -36.86 -7.74
CA PRO A 928 4.08 -35.73 -7.61
C PRO A 928 4.78 -34.40 -7.32
N LEU A 929 5.79 -34.40 -6.44
CA LEU A 929 6.56 -33.20 -6.11
C LEU A 929 7.40 -32.70 -7.30
N ALA A 930 8.03 -33.62 -8.03
CA ALA A 930 8.83 -33.29 -9.21
C ALA A 930 7.96 -32.76 -10.34
N VAL A 931 6.83 -33.41 -10.64
CA VAL A 931 5.92 -32.98 -11.72
C VAL A 931 5.21 -31.68 -11.35
N GLY A 932 4.63 -31.59 -10.14
CA GLY A 932 3.93 -30.37 -9.69
C GLY A 932 4.88 -29.18 -9.56
N GLY A 933 6.08 -29.40 -9.02
CA GLY A 933 7.13 -28.40 -8.96
C GLY A 933 7.58 -27.95 -10.36
N ALA A 934 7.75 -28.89 -11.30
CA ALA A 934 8.16 -28.57 -12.67
C ALA A 934 7.08 -27.75 -13.39
N VAL A 935 5.80 -28.10 -13.24
CA VAL A 935 4.69 -27.32 -13.81
C VAL A 935 4.68 -25.91 -13.25
N ALA A 936 4.72 -25.74 -11.93
CA ALA A 936 4.76 -24.42 -11.30
C ALA A 936 6.03 -23.63 -11.65
N TRP A 937 7.17 -24.31 -11.84
CA TRP A 937 8.41 -23.69 -12.30
C TRP A 937 8.29 -23.19 -13.75
N THR A 938 7.70 -23.98 -14.65
CA THR A 938 7.50 -23.60 -16.07
C THR A 938 6.50 -22.46 -16.24
N VAL A 939 5.43 -22.44 -15.44
CA VAL A 939 4.41 -21.38 -15.47
C VAL A 939 4.89 -20.11 -14.77
N GLY A 940 5.73 -20.27 -13.73
CA GLY A 940 6.18 -19.19 -12.86
C GLY A 940 5.47 -19.20 -11.51
N ALA A 941 6.24 -18.91 -10.44
CA ALA A 941 5.76 -18.94 -9.06
C ALA A 941 4.63 -17.94 -8.81
N GLU A 942 4.79 -16.70 -9.29
CA GLU A 942 3.79 -15.63 -9.14
C GLU A 942 2.49 -16.02 -9.81
N THR A 943 2.51 -16.27 -11.12
CA THR A 943 1.32 -16.65 -11.90
C THR A 943 0.58 -17.84 -11.31
N SER A 944 1.32 -18.86 -10.83
CA SER A 944 0.73 -20.04 -10.19
C SER A 944 0.00 -19.69 -8.89
N LEU A 945 0.61 -18.88 -8.02
CA LEU A 945 0.04 -18.47 -6.74
C LEU A 945 -1.11 -17.48 -6.90
N SER A 946 -0.99 -16.50 -7.81
CA SER A 946 -2.04 -15.55 -8.15
C SER A 946 -3.30 -16.26 -8.65
N THR A 947 -3.15 -17.15 -9.63
CA THR A 947 -4.28 -17.93 -10.19
C THR A 947 -4.92 -18.82 -9.14
N TRP A 948 -4.11 -19.43 -8.28
CA TRP A 948 -4.59 -20.25 -7.17
C TRP A 948 -5.37 -19.42 -6.14
N ASN A 949 -4.88 -18.22 -5.81
CA ASN A 949 -5.55 -17.33 -4.88
C ASN A 949 -6.83 -16.72 -5.47
N ASP A 950 -6.88 -16.34 -6.75
CA ASP A 950 -8.10 -15.88 -7.43
C ASP A 950 -9.23 -16.93 -7.34
N GLN A 951 -8.85 -18.20 -7.31
CA GLN A 951 -9.74 -19.35 -7.23
C GLN A 951 -10.16 -19.73 -5.80
N LEU A 952 -9.35 -19.48 -4.78
CA LEU A 952 -9.73 -19.78 -3.40
C LEU A 952 -10.15 -18.56 -2.56
N ALA A 953 -9.74 -17.35 -2.93
CA ALA A 953 -9.91 -16.11 -2.18
C ALA A 953 -9.43 -16.23 -0.72
N LEU A 954 -8.18 -16.65 -0.52
CA LEU A 954 -7.61 -16.83 0.82
C LEU A 954 -6.85 -15.60 1.29
N LEU A 955 -6.00 -15.06 0.43
CA LEU A 955 -5.20 -13.86 0.66
C LEU A 955 -5.82 -12.67 -0.09
N PRO A 956 -5.51 -11.42 0.32
CA PRO A 956 -6.05 -10.23 -0.34
C PRO A 956 -5.87 -10.27 -1.85
N TRP A 957 -6.96 -10.06 -2.57
CA TRP A 957 -6.98 -10.17 -4.04
C TRP A 957 -6.14 -9.07 -4.70
N GLY A 958 -6.17 -7.85 -4.17
CA GLY A 958 -5.36 -6.75 -4.67
C GLY A 958 -3.85 -6.97 -4.51
N LEU A 959 -3.44 -7.79 -3.54
CA LEU A 959 -2.02 -8.00 -3.22
C LEU A 959 -1.18 -8.43 -4.42
N HIS A 960 -1.64 -9.42 -5.19
CA HIS A 960 -0.88 -9.90 -6.34
C HIS A 960 -1.03 -9.06 -7.61
N ARG A 961 -2.01 -8.16 -7.67
CA ARG A 961 -2.19 -7.24 -8.80
C ARG A 961 -1.38 -5.96 -8.64
N ILE A 962 -1.14 -5.56 -7.39
CA ILE A 962 -0.41 -4.35 -7.06
C ILE A 962 1.05 -4.67 -6.76
N LEU A 963 1.32 -5.62 -5.86
CA LEU A 963 2.66 -5.85 -5.30
C LEU A 963 3.27 -7.21 -5.66
N GLY A 964 2.46 -8.16 -6.12
CA GLY A 964 2.87 -9.56 -6.34
C GLY A 964 2.94 -10.37 -5.04
N ILE A 965 2.36 -11.56 -5.00
CA ILE A 965 2.38 -12.43 -3.79
C ILE A 965 3.81 -12.85 -3.44
N VAL A 966 4.60 -13.24 -4.44
CA VAL A 966 5.97 -13.74 -4.27
C VAL A 966 6.88 -12.63 -3.77
N GLU A 967 6.79 -11.45 -4.38
CA GLU A 967 7.61 -10.29 -4.03
C GLU A 967 7.23 -9.74 -2.66
N TYR A 968 5.94 -9.48 -2.41
CA TYR A 968 5.49 -8.85 -1.18
C TYR A 968 5.64 -9.73 0.06
N LEU A 969 5.35 -11.04 -0.05
CA LEU A 969 5.51 -11.98 1.08
C LEU A 969 6.94 -12.55 1.17
N GLY A 970 7.88 -12.09 0.33
CA GLY A 970 9.26 -12.57 0.32
C GLY A 970 9.38 -14.07 0.03
N ILE A 971 8.43 -14.66 -0.70
CA ILE A 971 8.49 -16.07 -1.08
C ILE A 971 9.59 -16.21 -2.13
N PRO A 972 10.61 -17.08 -1.95
CA PRO A 972 11.65 -17.19 -2.97
C PRO A 972 11.06 -17.69 -4.29
N ALA A 973 11.23 -16.92 -5.37
CA ALA A 973 10.76 -17.30 -6.71
C ALA A 973 11.31 -18.66 -7.19
N ALA A 974 12.44 -19.09 -6.63
CA ALA A 974 13.06 -20.39 -6.88
C ALA A 974 12.37 -21.57 -6.17
N VAL A 975 11.39 -21.38 -5.29
CA VAL A 975 10.74 -22.47 -4.53
C VAL A 975 10.24 -23.62 -5.44
N PRO A 976 9.51 -23.37 -6.56
CA PRO A 976 9.09 -24.46 -7.45
C PRO A 976 10.28 -25.24 -8.03
N ARG A 977 11.37 -24.54 -8.39
CA ARG A 977 12.61 -25.15 -8.86
C ARG A 977 13.27 -25.97 -7.77
N THR A 978 13.39 -25.44 -6.55
CA THR A 978 13.99 -26.14 -5.40
C THR A 978 13.22 -27.41 -5.06
N VAL A 979 11.88 -27.35 -5.04
CA VAL A 979 11.02 -28.53 -4.83
C VAL A 979 11.26 -29.57 -5.92
N THR A 980 11.33 -29.15 -7.19
CA THR A 980 11.62 -30.05 -8.32
C THR A 980 12.98 -30.70 -8.19
N CYS A 981 14.03 -29.90 -7.96
CA CYS A 981 15.42 -30.36 -7.83
C CYS A 981 15.63 -31.25 -6.60
N ALA A 982 14.90 -31.03 -5.51
CA ALA A 982 14.93 -31.90 -4.34
C ALA A 982 14.16 -33.22 -4.56
N ALA A 983 13.07 -33.17 -5.33
CA ALA A 983 12.25 -34.35 -5.61
C ALA A 983 12.90 -35.32 -6.61
N VAL A 984 13.63 -34.83 -7.62
CA VAL A 984 14.28 -35.68 -8.65
C VAL A 984 15.25 -36.70 -8.04
N PRO A 985 16.18 -36.36 -7.11
CA PRO A 985 17.01 -37.32 -6.42
C PRO A 985 16.21 -38.33 -5.59
N VAL A 986 15.09 -37.92 -4.98
CA VAL A 986 14.20 -38.84 -4.24
C VAL A 986 13.58 -39.86 -5.19
N VAL A 987 13.16 -39.44 -6.38
CA VAL A 987 12.69 -40.35 -7.44
C VAL A 987 13.81 -41.28 -7.90
N ALA A 988 14.99 -40.75 -8.21
CA ALA A 988 16.13 -41.53 -8.69
C ALA A 988 16.60 -42.55 -7.65
N ALA A 989 16.72 -42.16 -6.37
CA ALA A 989 17.04 -43.05 -5.27
C ALA A 989 15.95 -44.10 -5.07
N GLY A 990 14.67 -43.70 -5.19
CA GLY A 990 13.53 -44.61 -5.15
C GLY A 990 13.61 -45.69 -6.23
N VAL A 991 13.81 -45.28 -7.48
CA VAL A 991 13.98 -46.17 -8.64
C VAL A 991 15.23 -47.04 -8.49
N GLY A 992 16.35 -46.48 -8.02
CA GLY A 992 17.59 -47.22 -7.76
C GLY A 992 17.40 -48.34 -6.73
N LEU A 993 16.73 -48.04 -5.61
CA LEU A 993 16.36 -49.04 -4.59
C LEU A 993 15.42 -50.13 -5.13
N VAL A 994 14.63 -49.83 -6.16
CA VAL A 994 13.79 -50.80 -6.87
C VAL A 994 14.60 -51.63 -7.86
N ALA A 995 15.59 -51.04 -8.53
CA ALA A 995 16.34 -51.63 -9.65
C ALA A 995 17.52 -52.52 -9.24
N ILE A 996 18.08 -52.36 -8.03
CA ILE A 996 19.20 -53.18 -7.55
C ILE A 996 18.76 -54.65 -7.40
N ARG A 997 19.10 -55.47 -8.39
CA ARG A 997 19.08 -56.94 -8.30
C ARG A 997 20.42 -57.41 -7.72
N ARG A 998 20.42 -58.15 -6.60
CA ARG A 998 21.62 -58.90 -6.23
C ARG A 998 21.85 -59.97 -7.30
N ARG A 999 23.01 -59.93 -7.97
CA ARG A 999 23.62 -61.11 -8.59
C ARG A 999 23.66 -62.18 -7.49
N HIS A 1000 22.94 -63.28 -7.68
CA HIS A 1000 23.15 -64.46 -6.85
C HIS A 1000 24.56 -64.95 -7.16
N GLY A 1001 25.45 -64.90 -6.17
CA GLY A 1001 26.62 -65.76 -6.20
C GLY A 1001 26.10 -67.19 -6.24
N ARG A 1002 26.36 -67.89 -7.36
CA ARG A 1002 26.44 -69.34 -7.36
C ARG A 1002 27.62 -69.67 -6.45
N ALA A 1003 27.36 -70.20 -5.26
CA ALA A 1003 28.34 -70.97 -4.53
C ALA A 1003 28.40 -72.36 -5.16
N ALA A 1004 29.61 -72.82 -5.45
CA ALA A 1004 29.93 -74.22 -5.71
C ALA A 1004 29.72 -75.06 -4.44
#